data_AF-A0A6G7PT54-F1
#
_entry.id   AF-A0A6G7PT54-F1
#
_cell.length_a   1.000
_cell.length_b   1.000
_cell.length_c   1.000
_cell.angle_alpha   90.00
_cell.angle_beta   90.00
_cell.angle_gamma   90.00
#
_symmetry.space_group_name_H-M   'P 1'
#
loop_
_entity.id
_entity.type
_entity.pdbx_description
1 polymer ?
#
loop_
_entity_poly.entity_id
_entity_poly.type
_entity_poly.pdbx_seq_one_letter_code
_entity_poly.pdbx_strand_id
1 'polypeptide(L)'
;MAGKGQSKPRVSLCMIVKDEEENLPRCLESVKNVVDEIVIVDTGSQDRTPEIAKSYGARVFFHPWQNDFSLHRNQSISYATGDWILIMDADEELDALSARRFRKTLASIPKGIKSLRFTVVDKSRSGELRMAMKSVRMFTNDGTFHYEGFVHNQLVGDGPTADVDLTIYHYGYDLDEAGLEKKFQRTAGLLHKQLEEEPDNLFTLFNLVNIYNMCRRPAGATEYGERLIELLEKKKKFPPVYINAFYATAAAYLNIRNFKRAKEIALKALSMDPKYVDALWILTYASFMEKDFPGAIKWGERFLETLSYYNQQMRVGFKDHLLYKAYLVYSIGKQVHALLFMALAALKLGDKSRARRYFDAVVSADRSEKTYAKVMHHLVASDAEGEVDVEIIDHYVNKALKDFPQDEGFWHIKMAVEDARGNLKGVIDCLKKLAAISGKELWRAKLAEYYLAHKEPRKAIALLQELWLERKIPAYACNLGVAYHQLGDLQKAENWYREALAEDPFHEETLFNLGQMLFETGNLDEAQKMFEKLIEIEPNNEEALLFASLISAQKGNLEECLRWLDKSLEAQDFKAHVELNSLEELAAFLVGLKRNYQDQGKKGCARLALEIAREVYPDPVFIEDLIQNGRRVSVERVLNLIQRGINLGIQYQPEFLSQIETWAKNKVACGTH
;
A
#
# COMPACT_ATOMS: atom_id res chain seq x y z
N MET A 1 -33.15 -14.30 -67.00
CA MET A 1 -32.79 -15.64 -66.48
C MET A 1 -32.72 -15.53 -64.97
N ALA A 2 -33.64 -16.19 -64.26
CA ALA A 2 -33.64 -16.26 -62.80
C ALA A 2 -32.41 -17.05 -62.35
N GLY A 3 -31.52 -16.40 -61.59
CA GLY A 3 -30.40 -17.08 -60.94
C GLY A 3 -30.95 -18.11 -59.96
N LYS A 4 -30.60 -19.38 -60.18
CA LYS A 4 -30.87 -20.48 -59.24
C LYS A 4 -30.49 -20.02 -57.83
N GLY A 5 -31.46 -19.99 -56.91
CA GLY A 5 -31.23 -19.68 -55.51
C GLY A 5 -30.16 -20.60 -54.96
N GLN A 6 -28.98 -20.05 -54.65
CA GLN A 6 -27.99 -20.76 -53.86
C GLN A 6 -28.62 -21.06 -52.50
N SER A 7 -28.72 -22.35 -52.16
CA SER A 7 -29.14 -22.78 -50.82
C SER A 7 -28.25 -22.08 -49.80
N LYS A 8 -28.86 -21.43 -48.82
CA LYS A 8 -28.10 -20.82 -47.71
C LYS A 8 -27.28 -21.93 -47.04
N PRO A 9 -25.96 -21.74 -46.82
CA PRO A 9 -25.15 -22.76 -46.17
C PRO A 9 -25.68 -23.02 -44.77
N ARG A 10 -25.86 -24.29 -44.43
CA ARG A 10 -26.39 -24.75 -43.16
C ARG A 10 -25.29 -24.72 -42.10
N VAL A 11 -25.58 -24.22 -40.92
CA VAL A 11 -24.60 -24.02 -39.83
C VAL A 11 -24.97 -24.90 -38.63
N SER A 12 -24.02 -25.72 -38.18
CA SER A 12 -24.14 -26.53 -36.97
C SER A 12 -23.33 -25.88 -35.85
N LEU A 13 -23.95 -25.61 -34.71
CA LEU A 13 -23.24 -25.35 -33.47
C LEU A 13 -22.80 -26.69 -32.86
N CYS A 14 -21.52 -26.85 -32.55
CA CYS A 14 -20.98 -28.03 -31.90
C CYS A 14 -20.32 -27.65 -30.57
N MET A 15 -20.78 -28.27 -29.49
CA MET A 15 -20.30 -28.00 -28.14
C MET A 15 -20.04 -29.29 -27.36
N ILE A 16 -19.12 -29.21 -26.40
CA ILE A 16 -18.96 -30.17 -25.32
C ILE A 16 -19.39 -29.48 -24.02
N VAL A 17 -20.15 -30.17 -23.17
CA VAL A 17 -20.67 -29.58 -21.93
C VAL A 17 -20.56 -30.57 -20.77
N LYS A 18 -20.44 -30.02 -19.56
CA LYS A 18 -20.57 -30.74 -18.29
C LYS A 18 -20.87 -29.76 -17.16
N ASP A 19 -22.00 -29.91 -16.49
CA ASP A 19 -22.39 -29.10 -15.33
C ASP A 19 -22.39 -27.58 -15.61
N GLU A 20 -23.05 -27.17 -16.71
CA GLU A 20 -23.11 -25.80 -17.22
C GLU A 20 -24.52 -25.16 -17.13
N GLU A 21 -25.34 -25.56 -16.14
CA GLU A 21 -26.71 -25.04 -15.96
C GLU A 21 -26.74 -23.49 -15.89
N GLU A 22 -25.71 -22.88 -15.30
CA GLU A 22 -25.61 -21.42 -15.17
C GLU A 22 -25.28 -20.70 -16.48
N ASN A 23 -24.36 -21.24 -17.29
CA ASN A 23 -23.81 -20.53 -18.45
C ASN A 23 -24.54 -20.86 -19.76
N LEU A 24 -25.00 -22.10 -19.91
CA LEU A 24 -25.53 -22.64 -21.15
C LEU A 24 -26.73 -21.84 -21.71
N PRO A 25 -27.71 -21.35 -20.91
CA PRO A 25 -28.83 -20.58 -21.43
C PRO A 25 -28.39 -19.31 -22.19
N ARG A 26 -27.43 -18.55 -21.64
CA ARG A 26 -26.91 -17.34 -22.27
C ARG A 26 -26.22 -17.66 -23.59
N CYS A 27 -25.39 -18.70 -23.60
CA CYS A 27 -24.69 -19.14 -24.82
C CYS A 27 -25.68 -19.49 -25.93
N LEU A 28 -26.62 -20.40 -25.65
CA LEU A 28 -27.58 -20.88 -26.65
C LEU A 28 -28.54 -19.79 -27.12
N GLU A 29 -28.98 -18.90 -26.23
CA GLU A 29 -29.83 -17.75 -26.58
C GLU A 29 -29.15 -16.82 -27.60
N SER A 30 -27.82 -16.63 -27.47
CA SER A 30 -27.06 -15.74 -28.36
C SER A 30 -26.94 -16.26 -29.81
N VAL A 31 -27.08 -17.58 -30.01
CA VAL A 31 -26.88 -18.23 -31.31
C VAL A 31 -28.10 -18.89 -31.92
N LYS A 32 -29.21 -19.06 -31.17
CA LYS A 32 -30.40 -19.80 -31.63
C LYS A 32 -30.99 -19.31 -32.96
N ASN A 33 -30.84 -18.03 -33.27
CA ASN A 33 -31.38 -17.41 -34.49
C ASN A 33 -30.36 -17.38 -35.65
N VAL A 34 -29.12 -17.81 -35.42
CA VAL A 34 -28.04 -17.77 -36.44
C VAL A 34 -27.54 -19.14 -36.84
N VAL A 35 -27.86 -20.21 -36.11
CA VAL A 35 -27.52 -21.60 -36.47
C VAL A 35 -28.76 -22.39 -36.89
N ASP A 36 -28.57 -23.45 -37.67
CA ASP A 36 -29.65 -24.32 -38.16
C ASP A 36 -29.72 -25.65 -37.40
N GLU A 37 -28.68 -25.96 -36.64
CA GLU A 37 -28.53 -27.18 -35.87
C GLU A 37 -27.69 -26.89 -34.63
N ILE A 38 -28.06 -27.50 -33.50
CA ILE A 38 -27.28 -27.48 -32.26
C ILE A 38 -26.97 -28.92 -31.88
N VAL A 39 -25.69 -29.26 -31.84
CA VAL A 39 -25.14 -30.55 -31.43
C VAL A 39 -24.37 -30.34 -30.13
N ILE A 40 -24.79 -31.08 -29.10
CA ILE A 40 -24.15 -31.03 -27.79
C ILE A 40 -23.70 -32.43 -27.41
N VAL A 41 -22.43 -32.60 -27.08
CA VAL A 41 -21.90 -33.78 -26.41
C VAL A 41 -21.82 -33.47 -24.91
N ASP A 42 -22.70 -34.11 -24.14
CA ASP A 42 -22.68 -34.05 -22.68
C ASP A 42 -21.73 -35.12 -22.13
N THR A 43 -20.77 -34.67 -21.32
CA THR A 43 -19.69 -35.53 -20.80
C THR A 43 -19.94 -36.09 -19.39
N GLY A 44 -21.19 -36.04 -18.95
CA GLY A 44 -21.66 -36.57 -17.66
C GLY A 44 -22.07 -35.46 -16.69
N SER A 45 -22.95 -34.54 -17.13
CA SER A 45 -23.58 -33.55 -16.27
C SER A 45 -24.47 -34.20 -15.20
N GLN A 46 -24.49 -33.61 -14.01
CA GLN A 46 -25.31 -33.99 -12.86
C GLN A 46 -26.35 -32.93 -12.50
N ASP A 47 -26.29 -31.77 -13.16
CA ASP A 47 -27.25 -30.68 -13.06
C ASP A 47 -28.26 -30.69 -14.24
N ARG A 48 -29.02 -29.60 -14.43
CA ARG A 48 -30.04 -29.52 -15.47
C ARG A 48 -29.51 -29.15 -16.86
N THR A 49 -28.20 -29.26 -17.09
CA THR A 49 -27.56 -28.94 -18.38
C THR A 49 -28.22 -29.68 -19.56
N PRO A 50 -28.48 -31.00 -19.51
CA PRO A 50 -29.10 -31.72 -20.62
C PRO A 50 -30.53 -31.27 -20.91
N GLU A 51 -31.33 -30.95 -19.89
CA GLU A 51 -32.70 -30.45 -20.01
C GLU A 51 -32.72 -29.08 -20.66
N ILE A 52 -31.82 -28.19 -20.22
CA ILE A 52 -31.64 -26.85 -20.80
C ILE A 52 -31.27 -26.98 -22.27
N ALA A 53 -30.24 -27.77 -22.60
CA ALA A 53 -29.84 -28.01 -23.99
C ALA A 53 -31.02 -28.44 -24.88
N LYS A 54 -31.81 -29.44 -24.43
CA LYS A 54 -32.99 -29.92 -25.16
C LYS A 54 -34.06 -28.85 -25.34
N SER A 55 -34.25 -27.95 -24.37
CA SER A 55 -35.23 -26.85 -24.46
C SER A 55 -34.93 -25.84 -25.58
N TYR A 56 -33.66 -25.74 -25.98
CA TYR A 56 -33.22 -24.94 -27.14
C TYR A 56 -33.22 -25.72 -28.47
N GLY A 57 -33.75 -26.96 -28.48
CA GLY A 57 -33.78 -27.81 -29.66
C GLY A 57 -32.45 -28.53 -29.96
N ALA A 58 -31.53 -28.60 -28.99
CA ALA A 58 -30.26 -29.29 -29.19
C ALA A 58 -30.44 -30.82 -29.30
N ARG A 59 -29.66 -31.42 -30.20
CA ARG A 59 -29.42 -32.86 -30.23
C ARG A 59 -28.32 -33.18 -29.23
N VAL A 60 -28.70 -33.76 -28.09
CA VAL A 60 -27.79 -34.08 -26.99
C VAL A 60 -27.33 -35.53 -27.08
N PHE A 61 -26.01 -35.74 -27.10
CA PHE A 61 -25.35 -37.04 -27.11
C PHE A 61 -24.57 -37.23 -25.81
N PHE A 62 -24.71 -38.38 -25.17
CA PHE A 62 -24.06 -38.65 -23.89
C PHE A 62 -22.81 -39.51 -24.11
N HIS A 63 -21.65 -38.99 -23.72
CA HIS A 63 -20.36 -39.69 -23.79
C HIS A 63 -19.61 -39.50 -22.48
N PRO A 64 -19.35 -40.54 -21.66
CA PRO A 64 -18.62 -40.38 -20.41
C PRO A 64 -17.28 -39.65 -20.61
N TRP A 65 -16.96 -38.69 -19.73
CA TRP A 65 -15.69 -37.96 -19.77
C TRP A 65 -14.49 -38.92 -19.71
N GLN A 66 -13.65 -38.88 -20.74
CA GLN A 66 -12.48 -39.76 -20.89
C GLN A 66 -11.15 -39.02 -20.76
N ASN A 67 -11.13 -37.85 -20.12
CA ASN A 67 -9.92 -37.04 -19.93
C ASN A 67 -9.28 -36.54 -21.24
N ASP A 68 -10.07 -36.41 -22.30
CA ASP A 68 -9.60 -35.98 -23.62
C ASP A 68 -10.60 -34.97 -24.24
N PHE A 69 -10.20 -33.70 -24.28
CA PHE A 69 -11.02 -32.65 -24.89
C PHE A 69 -11.15 -32.82 -26.41
N SER A 70 -10.09 -33.28 -27.08
CA SER A 70 -10.10 -33.50 -28.54
C SER A 70 -11.07 -34.59 -28.92
N LEU A 71 -11.08 -35.71 -28.19
CA LEU A 71 -12.02 -36.79 -28.39
C LEU A 71 -13.46 -36.28 -28.40
N HIS A 72 -13.87 -35.57 -27.34
CA HIS A 72 -15.25 -35.12 -27.21
C HIS A 72 -15.60 -33.99 -28.19
N ARG A 73 -14.66 -33.10 -28.55
CA ARG A 73 -14.86 -32.12 -29.63
C ARG A 73 -15.07 -32.81 -30.97
N ASN A 74 -14.25 -33.80 -31.29
CA ASN A 74 -14.38 -34.60 -32.52
C ASN A 74 -15.69 -35.39 -32.56
N GLN A 75 -16.15 -35.92 -31.41
CA GLN A 75 -17.49 -36.51 -31.29
C GLN A 75 -18.59 -35.49 -31.58
N SER A 76 -18.50 -34.27 -31.05
CA SER A 76 -19.52 -33.23 -31.33
C SER A 76 -19.55 -32.83 -32.81
N ILE A 77 -18.39 -32.81 -33.47
CA ILE A 77 -18.26 -32.51 -34.90
C ILE A 77 -18.81 -33.65 -35.76
N SER A 78 -18.57 -34.92 -35.39
CA SER A 78 -19.00 -36.06 -36.20
C SER A 78 -20.53 -36.23 -36.29
N TYR A 79 -21.28 -35.64 -35.36
CA TYR A 79 -22.74 -35.63 -35.39
C TYR A 79 -23.35 -34.44 -36.16
N ALA A 80 -22.52 -33.48 -36.58
CA ALA A 80 -22.95 -32.28 -37.30
C ALA A 80 -23.34 -32.59 -38.75
N THR A 81 -24.42 -31.96 -39.22
CA THR A 81 -24.97 -32.19 -40.56
C THR A 81 -25.03 -30.93 -41.42
N GLY A 82 -24.66 -29.77 -40.87
CA GLY A 82 -24.52 -28.51 -41.61
C GLY A 82 -23.22 -28.45 -42.43
N ASP A 83 -23.20 -27.57 -43.44
CA ASP A 83 -22.05 -27.30 -44.31
C ASP A 83 -20.89 -26.62 -43.53
N TRP A 84 -21.24 -25.86 -42.50
CA TRP A 84 -20.30 -25.18 -41.61
C TRP A 84 -20.52 -25.61 -40.16
N ILE A 85 -19.43 -25.71 -39.43
CA ILE A 85 -19.40 -25.98 -37.99
C ILE A 85 -18.94 -24.72 -37.28
N LEU A 86 -19.72 -24.27 -36.30
CA LEU A 86 -19.39 -23.24 -35.33
C LEU A 86 -19.04 -23.92 -34.01
N ILE A 87 -17.86 -23.64 -33.47
CA ILE A 87 -17.43 -24.14 -32.16
C ILE A 87 -17.55 -23.04 -31.12
N MET A 88 -18.28 -23.33 -30.04
CA MET A 88 -18.37 -22.46 -28.86
C MET A 88 -18.29 -23.28 -27.57
N ASP A 89 -17.93 -22.61 -26.48
CA ASP A 89 -18.02 -23.13 -25.12
C ASP A 89 -19.27 -22.59 -24.40
N ALA A 90 -19.71 -23.30 -23.36
CA ALA A 90 -20.93 -22.91 -22.63
C ALA A 90 -20.78 -21.55 -21.94
N ASP A 91 -19.55 -21.17 -21.57
CA ASP A 91 -19.19 -19.89 -20.97
C ASP A 91 -18.90 -18.78 -22.01
N GLU A 92 -19.30 -18.97 -23.27
CA GLU A 92 -19.19 -18.01 -24.35
C GLU A 92 -20.55 -17.43 -24.80
N GLU A 93 -20.54 -16.26 -25.42
CA GLU A 93 -21.73 -15.57 -25.93
C GLU A 93 -21.41 -14.88 -27.26
N LEU A 94 -22.23 -15.08 -28.29
CA LEU A 94 -22.11 -14.33 -29.54
C LEU A 94 -22.62 -12.90 -29.32
N ASP A 95 -21.79 -11.90 -29.63
CA ASP A 95 -22.17 -10.49 -29.53
C ASP A 95 -23.46 -10.21 -30.34
N ALA A 96 -24.38 -9.42 -29.78
CA ALA A 96 -25.68 -9.15 -30.37
C ALA A 96 -25.59 -8.45 -31.75
N LEU A 97 -24.60 -7.57 -31.97
CA LEU A 97 -24.38 -6.96 -33.28
C LEU A 97 -23.82 -7.99 -34.27
N SER A 98 -22.94 -8.86 -33.80
CA SER A 98 -22.39 -9.99 -34.56
C SER A 98 -23.47 -10.99 -34.94
N ALA A 99 -24.41 -11.32 -34.05
CA ALA A 99 -25.57 -12.16 -34.35
C ALA A 99 -26.43 -11.57 -35.48
N ARG A 100 -26.69 -10.25 -35.47
CA ARG A 100 -27.48 -9.57 -36.52
C ARG A 100 -26.84 -9.64 -37.91
N ARG A 101 -25.50 -9.64 -37.99
CA ARG A 101 -24.76 -9.67 -39.27
C ARG A 101 -24.28 -11.06 -39.68
N PHE A 102 -24.32 -12.05 -38.79
CA PHE A 102 -23.75 -13.39 -38.96
C PHE A 102 -24.03 -14.01 -40.34
N ARG A 103 -25.31 -14.14 -40.71
CA ARG A 103 -25.70 -14.77 -41.99
C ARG A 103 -25.32 -13.93 -43.21
N LYS A 104 -25.31 -12.60 -43.10
CA LYS A 104 -24.86 -11.70 -44.17
C LYS A 104 -23.35 -11.84 -44.38
N THR A 105 -22.58 -11.89 -43.28
CA THR A 105 -21.14 -12.12 -43.30
C THR A 105 -20.84 -13.47 -43.97
N LEU A 106 -21.51 -14.55 -43.56
CA LEU A 106 -21.32 -15.88 -44.14
C LEU A 106 -21.63 -15.92 -45.65
N ALA A 107 -22.72 -15.29 -46.09
CA ALA A 107 -23.07 -15.22 -47.51
C ALA A 107 -22.07 -14.41 -48.36
N SER A 108 -21.28 -13.54 -47.73
CA SER A 108 -20.26 -12.73 -48.40
C SER A 108 -18.88 -13.38 -48.48
N ILE A 109 -18.70 -14.55 -47.84
CA ILE A 109 -17.40 -15.23 -47.83
C ILE A 109 -17.05 -15.72 -49.24
N PRO A 110 -15.83 -15.42 -49.74
CA PRO A 110 -15.38 -15.93 -51.03
C PRO A 110 -15.41 -17.45 -51.10
N LYS A 111 -15.76 -18.00 -52.27
CA LYS A 111 -15.68 -19.45 -52.51
C LYS A 111 -14.26 -19.95 -52.26
N GLY A 112 -14.12 -21.10 -51.61
CA GLY A 112 -12.83 -21.75 -51.31
C GLY A 112 -12.23 -21.40 -49.95
N ILE A 113 -12.78 -20.43 -49.21
CA ILE A 113 -12.44 -20.25 -47.80
C ILE A 113 -12.98 -21.44 -47.00
N LYS A 114 -12.11 -22.05 -46.19
CA LYS A 114 -12.40 -23.25 -45.40
C LYS A 114 -12.60 -22.98 -43.92
N SER A 115 -12.09 -21.86 -43.41
CA SER A 115 -12.22 -21.48 -42.00
C SER A 115 -12.32 -19.98 -41.78
N LEU A 116 -12.96 -19.58 -40.68
CA LEU A 116 -13.20 -18.19 -40.31
C LEU A 116 -12.67 -17.90 -38.90
N ARG A 117 -11.92 -16.79 -38.77
CA ARG A 117 -11.46 -16.27 -37.48
C ARG A 117 -12.39 -15.17 -36.96
N PHE A 118 -12.87 -15.37 -35.74
CA PHE A 118 -13.70 -14.43 -35.00
C PHE A 118 -12.82 -13.70 -33.99
N THR A 119 -13.21 -12.49 -33.60
CA THR A 119 -12.62 -11.83 -32.44
C THR A 119 -13.25 -12.39 -31.17
N VAL A 120 -12.46 -13.06 -30.33
CA VAL A 120 -12.86 -13.52 -29.00
C VAL A 120 -12.42 -12.48 -27.99
N VAL A 121 -13.33 -12.00 -27.15
CA VAL A 121 -13.08 -10.96 -26.15
C VAL A 121 -13.37 -11.49 -24.75
N ASP A 122 -12.37 -11.47 -23.89
CA ASP A 122 -12.53 -11.84 -22.48
C ASP A 122 -13.27 -10.72 -21.75
N LYS A 123 -14.39 -11.07 -21.12
CA LYS A 123 -15.25 -10.13 -20.40
C LYS A 123 -15.40 -10.61 -18.96
N SER A 124 -15.08 -9.75 -17.99
CA SER A 124 -15.33 -10.04 -16.58
C SER A 124 -16.84 -10.06 -16.30
N ARG A 125 -17.24 -10.67 -15.17
CA ARG A 125 -18.64 -10.59 -14.69
C ARG A 125 -19.06 -9.16 -14.36
N SER A 126 -18.10 -8.27 -14.05
CA SER A 126 -18.33 -6.82 -13.89
C SER A 126 -18.49 -6.04 -15.20
N GLY A 127 -18.30 -6.69 -16.36
CA GLY A 127 -18.47 -6.09 -17.69
C GLY A 127 -17.21 -5.45 -18.28
N GLU A 128 -16.06 -5.55 -17.61
CA GLU A 128 -14.78 -5.04 -18.11
C GLU A 128 -14.21 -5.96 -19.20
N LEU A 129 -13.74 -5.36 -20.31
CA LEU A 129 -13.08 -6.08 -21.39
C LEU A 129 -11.59 -6.21 -21.06
N ARG A 130 -11.07 -7.44 -20.97
CA ARG A 130 -9.70 -7.72 -20.52
C ARG A 130 -8.72 -7.94 -21.68
N MET A 131 -9.12 -8.73 -22.67
CA MET A 131 -8.27 -9.11 -23.80
C MET A 131 -9.12 -9.42 -25.03
N ALA A 132 -8.58 -9.19 -26.23
CA ALA A 132 -9.20 -9.59 -27.49
C ALA A 132 -8.20 -10.35 -28.36
N MET A 133 -8.59 -11.50 -28.89
CA MET A 133 -7.76 -12.30 -29.81
C MET A 133 -8.56 -12.81 -30.99
N LYS A 134 -7.90 -13.07 -32.12
CA LYS A 134 -8.54 -13.73 -33.26
C LYS A 134 -8.34 -15.23 -33.18
N SER A 135 -9.43 -15.99 -33.12
CA SER A 135 -9.41 -17.45 -33.05
C SER A 135 -10.28 -18.07 -34.14
N VAL A 136 -9.87 -19.23 -34.67
CA VAL A 136 -10.69 -19.97 -35.64
C VAL A 136 -11.89 -20.55 -34.89
N ARG A 137 -13.08 -20.07 -35.23
CA ARG A 137 -14.33 -20.47 -34.57
C ARG A 137 -15.31 -21.15 -35.52
N MET A 138 -15.11 -21.02 -36.83
CA MET A 138 -15.97 -21.65 -37.82
C MET A 138 -15.16 -22.29 -38.93
N PHE A 139 -15.56 -23.47 -39.39
CA PHE A 139 -14.90 -24.20 -40.47
C PHE A 139 -15.85 -25.11 -41.24
N THR A 140 -15.45 -25.53 -42.44
CA THR A 140 -16.26 -26.38 -43.31
C THR A 140 -16.37 -27.81 -42.77
N ASN A 141 -17.56 -28.40 -42.90
CA ASN A 141 -17.82 -29.79 -42.53
C ASN A 141 -17.53 -30.74 -43.71
N ASP A 142 -16.29 -30.74 -44.19
CA ASP A 142 -15.84 -31.56 -45.34
C ASP A 142 -14.80 -32.61 -44.94
N GLY A 143 -14.64 -32.85 -43.63
CA GLY A 143 -13.64 -33.76 -43.07
C GLY A 143 -12.21 -33.22 -43.03
N THR A 144 -11.98 -31.96 -43.43
CA THR A 144 -10.65 -31.34 -43.42
C THR A 144 -10.15 -31.02 -42.01
N PHE A 145 -11.06 -30.81 -41.06
CA PHE A 145 -10.73 -30.31 -39.73
C PHE A 145 -11.07 -31.31 -38.63
N HIS A 146 -10.16 -31.46 -37.69
CA HIS A 146 -10.35 -32.23 -36.45
C HIS A 146 -9.51 -31.62 -35.32
N TYR A 147 -9.80 -31.98 -34.08
CA TYR A 147 -9.03 -31.57 -32.92
C TYR A 147 -7.99 -32.61 -32.53
N GLU A 148 -6.79 -32.16 -32.16
CA GLU A 148 -5.71 -32.98 -31.59
C GLU A 148 -5.18 -32.37 -30.28
N GLY A 149 -4.71 -33.20 -29.36
CA GLY A 149 -4.13 -32.81 -28.07
C GLY A 149 -5.09 -32.96 -26.87
N PHE A 150 -4.57 -33.40 -25.72
CA PHE A 150 -5.39 -33.81 -24.57
C PHE A 150 -6.07 -32.65 -23.82
N VAL A 151 -5.32 -31.59 -23.46
CA VAL A 151 -5.78 -30.49 -22.56
C VAL A 151 -5.90 -29.14 -23.26
N HIS A 152 -5.00 -28.88 -24.21
CA HIS A 152 -4.99 -27.69 -25.05
C HIS A 152 -5.18 -28.13 -26.50
N ASN A 153 -6.36 -28.70 -26.75
CA ASN A 153 -6.73 -29.23 -28.05
C ASN A 153 -6.65 -28.14 -29.13
N GLN A 154 -5.97 -28.44 -30.22
CA GLN A 154 -5.84 -27.54 -31.36
C GLN A 154 -6.65 -28.06 -32.53
N LEU A 155 -7.31 -27.15 -33.24
CA LEU A 155 -7.94 -27.48 -34.51
C LEU A 155 -6.84 -27.68 -35.56
N VAL A 156 -6.70 -28.91 -36.03
CA VAL A 156 -5.82 -29.32 -37.12
C VAL A 156 -6.65 -29.37 -38.40
N GLY A 157 -6.12 -28.82 -39.48
CA GLY A 157 -6.73 -28.83 -40.79
C GLY A 157 -6.06 -27.82 -41.73
N ASP A 158 -6.18 -28.05 -43.03
CA ASP A 158 -5.55 -27.22 -44.07
C ASP A 158 -6.59 -26.46 -44.90
N GLY A 159 -6.28 -25.22 -45.25
CA GLY A 159 -7.10 -24.43 -46.17
C GLY A 159 -7.12 -22.93 -45.90
N PRO A 160 -7.58 -22.13 -46.88
CA PRO A 160 -7.64 -20.68 -46.75
C PRO A 160 -8.54 -20.23 -45.58
N THR A 161 -8.00 -19.38 -44.69
CA THR A 161 -8.74 -18.78 -43.56
C THR A 161 -9.04 -17.31 -43.83
N ALA A 162 -10.28 -16.88 -43.59
CA ALA A 162 -10.66 -15.48 -43.62
C ALA A 162 -10.87 -14.91 -42.21
N ASP A 163 -10.50 -13.65 -42.00
CA ASP A 163 -10.90 -12.92 -40.80
C ASP A 163 -12.27 -12.30 -41.04
N VAL A 164 -13.18 -12.46 -40.07
CA VAL A 164 -14.52 -11.89 -40.13
C VAL A 164 -14.75 -10.93 -38.98
N ASP A 165 -15.55 -9.90 -39.25
CA ASP A 165 -16.01 -8.97 -38.21
C ASP A 165 -17.19 -9.62 -37.46
N LEU A 166 -16.89 -10.62 -36.64
CA LEU A 166 -17.80 -11.30 -35.73
C LEU A 166 -17.10 -11.48 -34.38
N THR A 167 -17.83 -11.24 -33.30
CA THR A 167 -17.28 -11.20 -31.95
C THR A 167 -17.96 -12.20 -31.03
N ILE A 168 -17.17 -12.93 -30.25
CA ILE A 168 -17.63 -13.80 -29.16
C ILE A 168 -17.08 -13.24 -27.85
N TYR A 169 -17.92 -13.10 -26.83
CA TYR A 169 -17.50 -12.83 -25.47
C TYR A 169 -17.22 -14.14 -24.73
N HIS A 170 -16.11 -14.22 -24.02
CA HIS A 170 -15.75 -15.38 -23.19
C HIS A 170 -15.68 -14.95 -21.72
N TYR A 171 -16.36 -15.71 -20.85
CA TYR A 171 -16.53 -15.39 -19.43
C TYR A 171 -15.72 -16.30 -18.49
N GLY A 172 -14.94 -17.24 -19.03
CA GLY A 172 -14.24 -18.30 -18.27
C GLY A 172 -13.02 -17.87 -17.43
N TYR A 173 -12.68 -16.58 -17.40
CA TYR A 173 -11.50 -16.04 -16.70
C TYR A 173 -11.81 -15.27 -15.41
N ASP A 174 -13.06 -15.26 -14.93
CA ASP A 174 -13.46 -14.64 -13.67
C ASP A 174 -13.78 -15.70 -12.61
N LEU A 175 -12.78 -16.53 -12.31
CA LEU A 175 -12.86 -17.58 -11.29
C LEU A 175 -12.45 -17.01 -9.93
N ASP A 176 -13.20 -17.38 -8.89
CA ASP A 176 -12.76 -17.21 -7.51
C ASP A 176 -11.61 -18.17 -7.17
N GLU A 177 -11.08 -18.09 -5.95
CA GLU A 177 -9.94 -18.92 -5.52
C GLU A 177 -10.26 -20.43 -5.62
N ALA A 178 -11.49 -20.84 -5.28
CA ALA A 178 -11.93 -22.23 -5.39
C ALA A 178 -12.05 -22.69 -6.85
N GLY A 179 -12.55 -21.85 -7.74
CA GLY A 179 -12.62 -22.11 -9.18
C GLY A 179 -11.25 -22.24 -9.82
N LEU A 180 -10.30 -21.38 -9.44
CA LEU A 180 -8.91 -21.47 -9.88
C LEU A 180 -8.25 -22.77 -9.43
N GLU A 181 -8.50 -23.21 -8.19
CA GLU A 181 -7.95 -24.45 -7.66
C GLU A 181 -8.50 -25.68 -8.39
N LYS A 182 -9.82 -25.75 -8.64
CA LYS A 182 -10.41 -26.83 -9.44
C LYS A 182 -9.83 -26.87 -10.85
N LYS A 183 -9.66 -25.71 -11.49
CA LYS A 183 -9.05 -25.58 -12.82
C LYS A 183 -7.59 -26.05 -12.78
N PHE A 184 -6.83 -25.67 -11.75
CA PHE A 184 -5.46 -26.12 -11.56
C PHE A 184 -5.37 -27.63 -11.45
N GLN A 185 -6.14 -28.25 -10.54
CA GLN A 185 -6.12 -29.69 -10.32
C GLN A 185 -6.45 -30.47 -11.59
N ARG A 186 -7.49 -30.05 -12.32
CA ARG A 186 -7.90 -30.66 -13.59
C ARG A 186 -6.82 -30.49 -14.67
N THR A 187 -6.42 -29.26 -14.95
CA THR A 187 -5.52 -28.94 -16.08
C THR A 187 -4.10 -29.44 -15.82
N ALA A 188 -3.52 -29.14 -14.65
CA ALA A 188 -2.17 -29.59 -14.30
C ALA A 188 -2.11 -31.12 -14.17
N GLY A 189 -3.13 -31.76 -13.60
CA GLY A 189 -3.17 -33.23 -13.47
C GLY A 189 -3.12 -33.95 -14.82
N LEU A 190 -3.82 -33.45 -15.84
CA LEU A 190 -3.77 -34.01 -17.19
C LEU A 190 -2.43 -33.73 -17.89
N LEU A 191 -1.89 -32.52 -17.74
CA LEU A 191 -0.58 -32.17 -18.31
C LEU A 191 0.56 -32.98 -17.70
N HIS A 192 0.49 -33.29 -16.40
CA HIS A 192 1.47 -34.17 -15.74
C HIS A 192 1.43 -35.59 -16.29
N LYS A 193 0.24 -36.16 -16.49
CA LYS A 193 0.11 -37.47 -17.14
C LYS A 193 0.69 -37.48 -18.55
N GLN A 194 0.46 -36.42 -19.32
CA GLN A 194 1.04 -36.30 -20.65
C GLN A 194 2.59 -36.22 -20.60
N LEU A 195 3.17 -35.61 -19.57
CA LEU A 195 4.63 -35.63 -19.36
C LEU A 195 5.19 -36.98 -18.94
N GLU A 196 4.38 -37.87 -18.34
CA GLU A 196 4.82 -39.24 -18.04
C GLU A 196 5.06 -40.03 -19.33
N GLU A 197 4.20 -39.82 -20.34
CA GLU A 197 4.31 -40.46 -21.66
C GLU A 197 5.32 -39.75 -22.57
N GLU A 198 5.31 -38.42 -22.58
CA GLU A 198 6.18 -37.58 -23.41
C GLU A 198 6.95 -36.56 -22.56
N PRO A 199 8.06 -36.97 -21.90
CA PRO A 199 8.76 -36.12 -20.94
C PRO A 199 9.20 -34.77 -21.50
N ASP A 200 9.62 -34.72 -22.77
CA ASP A 200 10.20 -33.51 -23.37
C ASP A 200 9.21 -32.75 -24.28
N ASN A 201 7.90 -32.97 -24.09
CA ASN A 201 6.87 -32.25 -24.83
C ASN A 201 6.87 -30.75 -24.45
N LEU A 202 7.41 -29.93 -25.34
CA LEU A 202 7.55 -28.47 -25.14
C LEU A 202 6.21 -27.77 -24.90
N PHE A 203 5.15 -28.22 -25.59
CA PHE A 203 3.83 -27.60 -25.51
C PHE A 203 3.20 -27.88 -24.14
N THR A 204 3.32 -29.12 -23.66
CA THR A 204 2.87 -29.52 -22.32
C THR A 204 3.59 -28.74 -21.24
N LEU A 205 4.93 -28.64 -21.32
CA LEU A 205 5.73 -27.83 -20.39
C LEU A 205 5.32 -26.35 -20.41
N PHE A 206 5.12 -25.77 -21.60
CA PHE A 206 4.70 -24.38 -21.74
C PHE A 206 3.35 -24.12 -21.07
N ASN A 207 2.39 -25.01 -21.26
CA ASN A 207 1.08 -24.92 -20.64
C ASN A 207 1.13 -25.13 -19.12
N LEU A 208 2.02 -25.99 -18.62
CA LEU A 208 2.29 -26.12 -17.18
C LEU A 208 2.81 -24.81 -16.60
N VAL A 209 3.80 -24.16 -17.22
CA VAL A 209 4.31 -22.86 -16.74
C VAL A 209 3.18 -21.83 -16.63
N ASN A 210 2.29 -21.78 -17.63
CA ASN A 210 1.17 -20.84 -17.64
C ASN A 210 0.14 -21.15 -16.54
N ILE A 211 -0.27 -22.41 -16.35
CA ILE A 211 -1.28 -22.76 -15.32
C ILE A 211 -0.73 -22.55 -13.91
N TYR A 212 0.55 -22.87 -13.66
CA TYR A 212 1.19 -22.61 -12.36
C TYR A 212 1.32 -21.10 -12.08
N ASN A 213 1.67 -20.29 -13.08
CA ASN A 213 1.68 -18.83 -12.94
C ASN A 213 0.28 -18.26 -12.68
N MET A 214 -0.73 -18.70 -13.46
CA MET A 214 -2.13 -18.26 -13.30
C MET A 214 -2.65 -18.55 -11.89
N CYS A 215 -2.28 -19.70 -11.32
CA CYS A 215 -2.71 -20.11 -9.98
C CYS A 215 -1.75 -19.67 -8.87
N ARG A 216 -0.83 -18.74 -9.15
CA ARG A 216 0.11 -18.16 -8.17
C ARG A 216 0.96 -19.21 -7.43
N ARG A 217 1.37 -20.27 -8.15
CA ARG A 217 2.21 -21.37 -7.65
C ARG A 217 3.61 -21.27 -8.26
N PRO A 218 4.48 -20.36 -7.77
CA PRO A 218 5.73 -20.03 -8.46
C PRO A 218 6.73 -21.19 -8.51
N ALA A 219 6.75 -22.09 -7.51
CA ALA A 219 7.70 -23.21 -7.46
C ALA A 219 7.61 -24.10 -8.72
N GLY A 220 6.40 -24.56 -9.06
CA GLY A 220 6.21 -25.36 -10.27
C GLY A 220 6.38 -24.54 -11.56
N ALA A 221 5.97 -23.26 -11.56
CA ALA A 221 6.22 -22.39 -12.71
C ALA A 221 7.73 -22.24 -13.01
N THR A 222 8.56 -22.11 -11.97
CA THR A 222 10.02 -22.05 -12.13
C THR A 222 10.61 -23.40 -12.53
N GLU A 223 10.16 -24.51 -11.94
CA GLU A 223 10.67 -25.86 -12.24
C GLU A 223 10.44 -26.25 -13.71
N TYR A 224 9.17 -26.24 -14.15
CA TYR A 224 8.83 -26.58 -15.54
C TYR A 224 9.34 -25.52 -16.53
N GLY A 225 9.45 -24.27 -16.08
CA GLY A 225 9.97 -23.16 -16.88
C GLY A 225 11.45 -23.29 -17.19
N GLU A 226 12.26 -23.67 -16.20
CA GLU A 226 13.68 -23.97 -16.39
C GLU A 226 13.87 -25.16 -17.33
N ARG A 227 13.14 -26.25 -17.09
CA ARG A 227 13.18 -27.44 -17.96
C ARG A 227 12.82 -27.11 -19.41
N LEU A 228 11.79 -26.30 -19.63
CA LEU A 228 11.39 -25.85 -20.96
C LEU A 228 12.49 -25.01 -21.63
N ILE A 229 13.07 -24.04 -20.92
CA ILE A 229 14.14 -23.20 -21.45
C ILE A 229 15.36 -24.04 -21.85
N GLU A 230 15.77 -25.00 -21.03
CA GLU A 230 16.89 -25.89 -21.35
C GLU A 230 16.65 -26.70 -22.65
N LEU A 231 15.43 -27.20 -22.85
CA LEU A 231 15.06 -27.92 -24.08
C LEU A 231 15.03 -26.99 -25.31
N LEU A 232 14.53 -25.76 -25.14
CA LEU A 232 14.50 -24.76 -26.21
C LEU A 232 15.92 -24.35 -26.64
N GLU A 233 16.83 -24.16 -25.69
CA GLU A 233 18.24 -23.83 -25.95
C GLU A 233 18.95 -24.94 -26.76
N LYS A 234 18.65 -26.21 -26.47
CA LYS A 234 19.18 -27.35 -27.24
C LYS A 234 18.71 -27.38 -28.69
N LYS A 235 17.47 -26.98 -28.97
CA LYS A 235 16.86 -27.09 -30.31
C LYS A 235 17.33 -26.03 -31.32
N LYS A 236 18.01 -24.95 -30.89
CA LYS A 236 18.51 -23.80 -31.71
C LYS A 236 17.46 -23.01 -32.50
N LYS A 237 16.37 -23.63 -32.96
CA LYS A 237 15.19 -23.00 -33.59
C LYS A 237 13.92 -23.62 -33.00
N PHE A 238 12.97 -22.78 -32.63
CA PHE A 238 11.67 -23.18 -32.11
C PHE A 238 10.59 -22.21 -32.61
N PRO A 239 9.32 -22.63 -32.64
CA PRO A 239 8.21 -21.74 -32.98
C PRO A 239 8.21 -20.46 -32.13
N PRO A 240 8.02 -19.26 -32.71
CA PRO A 240 8.19 -18.00 -31.99
C PRO A 240 7.36 -17.87 -30.71
N VAL A 241 6.23 -18.58 -30.60
CA VAL A 241 5.37 -18.57 -29.40
C VAL A 241 6.10 -18.99 -28.13
N TYR A 242 7.13 -19.84 -28.22
CA TYR A 242 7.87 -20.33 -27.06
C TYR A 242 8.79 -19.29 -26.42
N ILE A 243 9.03 -18.13 -27.06
CA ILE A 243 9.74 -17.04 -26.39
C ILE A 243 8.97 -16.48 -25.18
N ASN A 244 7.64 -16.65 -25.17
CA ASN A 244 6.78 -16.29 -24.05
C ASN A 244 7.09 -17.13 -22.80
N ALA A 245 7.69 -18.32 -22.97
CA ALA A 245 8.16 -19.13 -21.86
C ALA A 245 9.21 -18.40 -21.03
N PHE A 246 10.12 -17.66 -21.68
CA PHE A 246 11.15 -16.89 -20.97
C PHE A 246 10.53 -15.80 -20.10
N TYR A 247 9.52 -15.09 -20.61
CA TYR A 247 8.79 -14.11 -19.81
C TYR A 247 8.06 -14.78 -18.64
N ALA A 248 7.29 -15.85 -18.91
CA ALA A 248 6.50 -16.53 -17.89
C ALA A 248 7.38 -17.10 -16.77
N THR A 249 8.52 -17.72 -17.10
CA THR A 249 9.49 -18.22 -16.11
C THR A 249 10.16 -17.08 -15.36
N ALA A 250 10.62 -16.03 -16.05
CA ALA A 250 11.26 -14.90 -15.38
C ALA A 250 10.29 -14.13 -14.47
N ALA A 251 9.02 -13.99 -14.85
CA ALA A 251 7.96 -13.43 -14.02
C ALA A 251 7.71 -14.28 -12.76
N ALA A 252 7.75 -15.61 -12.87
CA ALA A 252 7.67 -16.50 -11.71
C ALA A 252 8.84 -16.24 -10.72
N TYR A 253 10.05 -16.02 -11.23
CA TYR A 253 11.21 -15.66 -10.41
C TYR A 253 11.09 -14.27 -9.76
N LEU A 254 10.47 -13.30 -10.43
CA LEU A 254 10.14 -12.00 -9.81
C LEU A 254 9.21 -12.18 -8.60
N ASN A 255 8.20 -13.05 -8.70
CA ASN A 255 7.24 -13.31 -7.62
C ASN A 255 7.90 -13.91 -6.37
N ILE A 256 8.95 -14.73 -6.53
CA ILE A 256 9.74 -15.28 -5.41
C ILE A 256 10.98 -14.44 -5.09
N ARG A 257 11.04 -13.20 -5.61
CA ARG A 257 12.12 -12.23 -5.35
C ARG A 257 13.53 -12.70 -5.73
N ASN A 258 13.65 -13.67 -6.64
CA ASN A 258 14.93 -14.06 -7.20
C ASN A 258 15.22 -13.23 -8.46
N PHE A 259 15.55 -11.96 -8.24
CA PHE A 259 15.73 -10.98 -9.31
C PHE A 259 16.93 -11.30 -10.20
N LYS A 260 18.00 -11.85 -9.63
CA LYS A 260 19.18 -12.28 -10.38
C LYS A 260 18.84 -13.31 -11.46
N ARG A 261 18.10 -14.36 -11.10
CA ARG A 261 17.70 -15.39 -12.08
C ARG A 261 16.72 -14.86 -13.11
N ALA A 262 15.77 -14.00 -12.70
CA ALA A 262 14.87 -13.34 -13.63
C ALA A 262 15.64 -12.50 -14.68
N LYS A 263 16.69 -11.77 -14.28
CA LYS A 263 17.56 -11.02 -15.21
C LYS A 263 18.28 -11.95 -16.19
N GLU A 264 18.86 -13.06 -15.71
CA GLU A 264 19.56 -14.03 -16.56
C GLU A 264 18.63 -14.56 -17.66
N ILE A 265 17.41 -14.98 -17.31
CA ILE A 265 16.41 -15.49 -18.26
C ILE A 265 15.97 -14.40 -19.24
N ALA A 266 15.74 -13.18 -18.76
CA ALA A 266 15.35 -12.06 -19.63
C ALA A 266 16.47 -11.68 -20.61
N LEU A 267 17.75 -11.70 -20.19
CA LEU A 267 18.89 -11.48 -21.07
C LEU A 267 19.03 -12.58 -22.14
N LYS A 268 18.75 -13.85 -21.78
CA LYS A 268 18.67 -14.94 -22.75
C LYS A 268 17.57 -14.69 -23.80
N ALA A 269 16.40 -14.23 -23.39
CA ALA A 269 15.34 -13.90 -24.33
C ALA A 269 15.74 -12.74 -25.28
N LEU A 270 16.44 -11.73 -24.76
CA LEU A 270 16.94 -10.61 -25.57
C LEU A 270 18.05 -10.98 -26.55
N SER A 271 18.84 -12.02 -26.28
CA SER A 271 19.84 -12.50 -27.24
C SER A 271 19.18 -13.16 -28.45
N MET A 272 17.97 -13.69 -28.28
CA MET A 272 17.17 -14.30 -29.34
C MET A 272 16.36 -13.24 -30.11
N ASP A 273 15.78 -12.27 -29.40
CA ASP A 273 15.09 -11.12 -29.98
C ASP A 273 15.44 -9.84 -29.21
N PRO A 274 16.32 -8.97 -29.77
CA PRO A 274 16.74 -7.73 -29.13
C PRO A 274 15.62 -6.71 -28.90
N LYS A 275 14.46 -6.90 -29.55
CA LYS A 275 13.26 -6.06 -29.42
C LYS A 275 12.17 -6.73 -28.57
N TYR A 276 12.48 -7.82 -27.86
CA TYR A 276 11.51 -8.47 -27.00
C TYR A 276 11.17 -7.61 -25.77
N VAL A 277 10.06 -6.87 -25.89
CA VAL A 277 9.66 -5.82 -24.96
C VAL A 277 9.39 -6.33 -23.54
N ASP A 278 8.87 -7.54 -23.40
CA ASP A 278 8.60 -8.17 -22.10
C ASP A 278 9.88 -8.46 -21.30
N ALA A 279 10.96 -8.86 -21.98
CA ALA A 279 12.25 -9.03 -21.32
C ALA A 279 12.87 -7.70 -20.88
N LEU A 280 12.72 -6.63 -21.67
CA LEU A 280 13.17 -5.30 -21.28
C LEU A 280 12.46 -4.82 -20.01
N TRP A 281 11.14 -5.04 -19.91
CA TRP A 281 10.37 -4.75 -18.70
C TRP A 281 10.90 -5.51 -17.47
N ILE A 282 11.12 -6.82 -17.60
CA ILE A 282 11.67 -7.63 -16.50
C ILE A 282 13.04 -7.10 -16.06
N LEU A 283 13.90 -6.75 -17.02
CA LEU A 283 15.23 -6.22 -16.71
C LEU A 283 15.16 -4.87 -16.00
N THR A 284 14.28 -3.96 -16.42
CA THR A 284 14.05 -2.68 -15.73
C THR A 284 13.69 -2.91 -14.26
N TYR A 285 12.68 -3.75 -14.01
CA TYR A 285 12.18 -3.99 -12.66
C TYR A 285 13.22 -4.74 -11.81
N ALA A 286 13.77 -5.84 -12.32
CA ALA A 286 14.73 -6.65 -11.58
C ALA A 286 16.04 -5.89 -11.31
N SER A 287 16.53 -5.06 -12.24
CA SER A 287 17.70 -4.20 -11.98
C SER A 287 17.41 -3.19 -10.87
N PHE A 288 16.22 -2.58 -10.83
CA PHE A 288 15.85 -1.68 -9.73
C PHE A 288 15.86 -2.40 -8.38
N MET A 289 15.25 -3.59 -8.32
CA MET A 289 15.17 -4.38 -7.08
C MET A 289 16.55 -4.86 -6.59
N GLU A 290 17.48 -5.13 -7.50
CA GLU A 290 18.88 -5.47 -7.20
C GLU A 290 19.75 -4.24 -6.89
N LYS A 291 19.17 -3.03 -6.82
CA LYS A 291 19.87 -1.75 -6.65
C LYS A 291 20.86 -1.43 -7.79
N ASP A 292 20.72 -2.08 -8.93
CA ASP A 292 21.41 -1.75 -10.19
C ASP A 292 20.67 -0.59 -10.88
N PHE A 293 20.76 0.61 -10.28
CA PHE A 293 20.04 1.79 -10.74
C PHE A 293 20.42 2.23 -12.17
N PRO A 294 21.71 2.21 -12.58
CA PRO A 294 22.07 2.51 -13.97
C PRO A 294 21.47 1.49 -14.95
N GLY A 295 21.45 0.21 -14.57
CA GLY A 295 20.78 -0.83 -15.35
C GLY A 295 19.28 -0.61 -15.47
N ALA A 296 18.60 -0.25 -14.37
CA ALA A 296 17.16 0.01 -14.36
C ALA A 296 16.78 1.11 -15.37
N ILE A 297 17.54 2.22 -15.38
CA ILE A 297 17.35 3.32 -16.34
C ILE A 297 17.63 2.85 -17.77
N LYS A 298 18.78 2.22 -18.02
CA LYS A 298 19.18 1.74 -19.35
C LYS A 298 18.13 0.81 -19.96
N TRP A 299 17.65 -0.18 -19.21
CA TRP A 299 16.66 -1.14 -19.70
C TRP A 299 15.28 -0.49 -19.84
N GLY A 300 14.91 0.42 -18.93
CA GLY A 300 13.64 1.15 -18.99
C GLY A 300 13.53 2.09 -20.20
N GLU A 301 14.60 2.80 -20.56
CA GLU A 301 14.62 3.64 -21.75
C GLU A 301 14.43 2.80 -23.03
N ARG A 302 15.15 1.67 -23.14
CA ARG A 302 14.99 0.71 -24.24
C ARG A 302 13.58 0.12 -24.29
N PHE A 303 13.00 -0.19 -23.13
CA PHE A 303 11.62 -0.68 -23.02
C PHE A 303 10.65 0.34 -23.61
N LEU A 304 10.74 1.62 -23.23
CA LEU A 304 9.84 2.67 -23.72
C LEU A 304 9.99 2.93 -25.23
N GLU A 305 11.23 2.95 -25.73
CA GLU A 305 11.51 3.09 -27.16
C GLU A 305 10.87 1.94 -27.96
N THR A 306 11.11 0.72 -27.50
CA THR A 306 10.58 -0.50 -28.13
C THR A 306 9.07 -0.51 -28.07
N LEU A 307 8.46 -0.22 -26.92
CA LEU A 307 7.01 -0.15 -26.74
C LEU A 307 6.35 0.91 -27.65
N SER A 308 6.98 2.07 -27.81
CA SER A 308 6.51 3.12 -28.73
C SER A 308 6.50 2.62 -30.17
N TYR A 309 7.57 1.93 -30.61
CA TYR A 309 7.64 1.30 -31.92
C TYR A 309 6.50 0.28 -32.12
N TYR A 310 6.26 -0.62 -31.15
CA TYR A 310 5.14 -1.56 -31.20
C TYR A 310 3.78 -0.86 -31.35
N ASN A 311 3.52 0.18 -30.53
CA ASN A 311 2.26 0.92 -30.56
C ASN A 311 2.03 1.66 -31.89
N GLN A 312 3.08 2.20 -32.52
CA GLN A 312 2.97 2.83 -33.83
C GLN A 312 2.62 1.81 -34.91
N GLN A 313 3.27 0.64 -34.92
CA GLN A 313 2.99 -0.42 -35.89
C GLN A 313 1.55 -0.94 -35.78
N MET A 314 0.99 -1.02 -34.56
CA MET A 314 -0.41 -1.42 -34.37
C MET A 314 -1.41 -0.46 -35.04
N ARG A 315 -1.09 0.83 -35.18
CA ARG A 315 -2.01 1.84 -35.73
C ARG A 315 -2.10 1.84 -37.26
N VAL A 316 -1.11 1.31 -37.97
CA VAL A 316 -0.97 1.51 -39.43
C VAL A 316 -1.59 0.38 -40.27
N GLY A 317 -2.11 -0.69 -39.66
CA GLY A 317 -2.73 -1.80 -40.40
C GLY A 317 -1.68 -2.66 -41.11
N PHE A 318 -1.40 -3.81 -40.52
CA PHE A 318 -0.30 -4.72 -40.80
C PHE A 318 -0.25 -5.23 -42.25
N LYS A 319 0.90 -5.12 -42.92
CA LYS A 319 1.15 -5.83 -44.19
C LYS A 319 2.19 -6.94 -44.09
N ASP A 320 3.37 -6.74 -43.50
CA ASP A 320 4.42 -7.77 -43.61
C ASP A 320 5.37 -7.81 -42.39
N HIS A 321 5.00 -8.53 -41.32
CA HIS A 321 6.01 -8.99 -40.36
C HIS A 321 5.58 -10.30 -39.65
N LEU A 322 6.36 -11.37 -39.87
CA LEU A 322 6.25 -12.66 -39.19
C LEU A 322 6.39 -12.58 -37.65
N LEU A 323 6.87 -11.44 -37.11
CA LEU A 323 7.17 -11.23 -35.69
C LEU A 323 5.93 -11.05 -34.80
N TYR A 324 4.73 -10.86 -35.34
CA TYR A 324 3.53 -10.54 -34.53
C TYR A 324 2.52 -11.68 -34.39
N LYS A 325 2.66 -12.79 -35.13
CA LYS A 325 1.67 -13.90 -35.08
C LYS A 325 1.79 -14.83 -33.86
N ALA A 326 2.73 -14.60 -32.94
CA ALA A 326 2.99 -15.55 -31.84
C ALA A 326 3.41 -14.95 -30.49
N TYR A 327 3.60 -13.62 -30.39
CA TYR A 327 4.07 -12.98 -29.16
C TYR A 327 2.88 -12.38 -28.41
N LEU A 328 2.45 -13.03 -27.33
CA LEU A 328 1.60 -12.38 -26.33
C LEU A 328 2.48 -11.35 -25.64
N VAL A 329 2.19 -10.06 -25.83
CA VAL A 329 2.96 -8.99 -25.17
C VAL A 329 2.30 -8.67 -23.82
N TYR A 330 2.90 -9.12 -22.74
CA TYR A 330 2.34 -8.99 -21.39
C TYR A 330 2.62 -7.65 -20.71
N SER A 331 3.62 -6.92 -21.19
CA SER A 331 4.08 -5.64 -20.63
C SER A 331 3.36 -4.41 -21.20
N ILE A 332 2.35 -4.60 -22.07
CA ILE A 332 1.46 -3.51 -22.48
C ILE A 332 0.82 -2.88 -21.22
N GLY A 333 0.87 -1.56 -21.12
CA GLY A 333 0.40 -0.81 -19.95
C GLY A 333 1.40 -0.69 -18.79
N LYS A 334 2.60 -1.31 -18.87
CA LYS A 334 3.66 -1.17 -17.86
C LYS A 334 4.48 0.13 -18.01
N GLN A 335 4.17 0.99 -18.98
CA GLN A 335 4.88 2.26 -19.23
C GLN A 335 5.03 3.13 -17.99
N VAL A 336 3.95 3.30 -17.23
CA VAL A 336 3.92 4.14 -16.02
C VAL A 336 4.81 3.55 -14.93
N HIS A 337 4.80 2.22 -14.78
CA HIS A 337 5.63 1.53 -13.80
C HIS A 337 7.12 1.63 -14.17
N ALA A 338 7.46 1.45 -15.45
CA ALA A 338 8.84 1.59 -15.92
C ALA A 338 9.37 3.01 -15.68
N LEU A 339 8.59 4.02 -16.04
CA LEU A 339 8.94 5.43 -15.77
C LEU A 339 9.14 5.70 -14.28
N LEU A 340 8.27 5.15 -13.42
CA LEU A 340 8.39 5.29 -11.97
C LEU A 340 9.69 4.67 -11.43
N PHE A 341 10.02 3.44 -11.81
CA PHE A 341 11.27 2.80 -11.38
C PHE A 341 12.51 3.54 -11.90
N MET A 342 12.46 4.09 -13.11
CA MET A 342 13.54 4.92 -13.62
C MET A 342 13.66 6.26 -12.87
N ALA A 343 12.53 6.87 -12.49
CA ALA A 343 12.52 8.10 -11.71
C ALA A 343 13.18 7.89 -10.35
N LEU A 344 12.81 6.81 -9.66
CA LEU A 344 13.40 6.42 -8.38
C LEU A 344 14.87 6.03 -8.52
N ALA A 345 15.24 5.29 -9.57
CA ALA A 345 16.63 4.96 -9.85
C ALA A 345 17.49 6.22 -10.06
N ALA A 346 16.94 7.23 -10.75
CA ALA A 346 17.63 8.49 -10.98
C ALA A 346 17.82 9.28 -9.67
N LEU A 347 16.82 9.28 -8.77
CA LEU A 347 16.96 9.87 -7.42
C LEU A 347 18.06 9.18 -6.61
N LYS A 348 18.08 7.85 -6.60
CA LYS A 348 19.11 7.03 -5.93
C LYS A 348 20.53 7.29 -6.46
N LEU A 349 20.64 7.78 -7.70
CA LEU A 349 21.91 8.19 -8.33
C LEU A 349 22.21 9.69 -8.16
N GLY A 350 21.34 10.47 -7.52
CA GLY A 350 21.46 11.92 -7.38
C GLY A 350 21.11 12.73 -8.63
N ASP A 351 20.63 12.11 -9.72
CA ASP A 351 20.23 12.80 -10.95
C ASP A 351 18.79 13.32 -10.84
N LYS A 352 18.62 14.39 -10.06
CA LYS A 352 17.34 15.07 -9.79
C LYS A 352 16.67 15.59 -11.06
N SER A 353 17.45 15.96 -12.09
CA SER A 353 16.93 16.45 -13.36
C SER A 353 16.24 15.33 -14.14
N ARG A 354 16.90 14.19 -14.27
CA ARG A 354 16.35 13.02 -14.95
C ARG A 354 15.18 12.41 -14.18
N ALA A 355 15.27 12.36 -12.85
CA ALA A 355 14.16 11.94 -12.00
C ALA A 355 12.89 12.77 -12.26
N ARG A 356 13.02 14.11 -12.28
CA ARG A 356 11.89 15.01 -12.60
C ARG A 356 11.31 14.73 -13.98
N ARG A 357 12.15 14.57 -15.01
CA ARG A 357 11.68 14.24 -16.36
C ARG A 357 10.84 12.95 -16.38
N TYR A 358 11.24 11.92 -15.62
CA TYR A 358 10.50 10.66 -15.56
C TYR A 358 9.21 10.75 -14.76
N PHE A 359 9.20 11.42 -13.62
CA PHE A 359 7.96 11.66 -12.87
C PHE A 359 6.97 12.53 -13.66
N ASP A 360 7.44 13.56 -14.38
CA ASP A 360 6.59 14.34 -15.27
C ASP A 360 5.98 13.47 -16.38
N ALA A 361 6.73 12.53 -16.93
CA ALA A 361 6.22 11.56 -17.90
C ALA A 361 5.20 10.58 -17.28
N VAL A 362 5.40 10.14 -16.03
CA VAL A 362 4.41 9.34 -15.28
C VAL A 362 3.08 10.08 -15.20
N VAL A 363 3.11 11.30 -14.68
CA VAL A 363 1.91 12.12 -14.46
C VAL A 363 1.27 12.53 -15.78
N SER A 364 2.05 12.77 -16.83
CA SER A 364 1.51 13.10 -18.16
C SER A 364 0.83 11.91 -18.83
N ALA A 365 1.29 10.68 -18.57
CA ALA A 365 0.70 9.46 -19.11
C ALA A 365 -0.62 9.09 -18.42
N ASP A 366 -0.76 9.41 -17.14
CA ASP A 366 -1.97 9.18 -16.35
C ASP A 366 -2.12 10.24 -15.25
N ARG A 367 -3.10 11.14 -15.42
CA ARG A 367 -3.43 12.22 -14.47
C ARG A 367 -4.49 11.80 -13.43
N SER A 368 -4.64 10.50 -13.17
CA SER A 368 -5.53 10.02 -12.13
C SER A 368 -4.98 10.29 -10.71
N GLU A 369 -5.89 10.47 -9.76
CA GLU A 369 -5.58 10.60 -8.32
C GLU A 369 -4.68 9.45 -7.84
N LYS A 370 -4.99 8.21 -8.26
CA LYS A 370 -4.22 7.01 -7.95
C LYS A 370 -2.76 7.11 -8.39
N THR A 371 -2.50 7.71 -9.55
CA THR A 371 -1.13 7.86 -10.06
C THR A 371 -0.37 8.95 -9.30
N TYR A 372 -1.01 10.09 -8.98
CA TYR A 372 -0.42 11.09 -8.10
C TYR A 372 -0.11 10.53 -6.71
N ALA A 373 -1.04 9.81 -6.09
CA ALA A 373 -0.85 9.16 -4.80
C ALA A 373 0.34 8.18 -4.80
N LYS A 374 0.51 7.40 -5.87
CA LYS A 374 1.68 6.53 -6.04
C LYS A 374 2.99 7.30 -6.11
N VAL A 375 3.04 8.36 -6.92
CA VAL A 375 4.23 9.22 -7.02
C VAL A 375 4.57 9.83 -5.66
N MET A 376 3.57 10.38 -4.97
CA MET A 376 3.71 10.95 -3.64
C MET A 376 4.26 9.96 -2.61
N HIS A 377 3.67 8.77 -2.54
CA HIS A 377 4.10 7.73 -1.61
C HIS A 377 5.60 7.42 -1.74
N HIS A 378 6.09 7.30 -2.98
CA HIS A 378 7.50 7.04 -3.21
C HIS A 378 8.41 8.25 -2.92
N LEU A 379 7.99 9.46 -3.28
CA LEU A 379 8.76 10.67 -3.00
C LEU A 379 8.93 10.91 -1.50
N VAL A 380 7.85 10.77 -0.71
CA VAL A 380 7.87 10.91 0.75
C VAL A 380 8.70 9.82 1.40
N ALA A 381 8.63 8.57 0.91
CA ALA A 381 9.47 7.49 1.42
C ALA A 381 10.97 7.75 1.18
N SER A 382 11.34 8.32 0.03
CA SER A 382 12.73 8.67 -0.28
C SER A 382 13.26 9.90 0.49
N ASP A 383 12.39 10.79 0.94
CA ASP A 383 12.75 11.93 1.82
C ASP A 383 13.24 11.46 3.19
N ALA A 384 12.61 10.43 3.76
CA ALA A 384 13.04 9.82 5.01
C ALA A 384 14.47 9.22 4.93
N GLU A 385 14.95 8.92 3.72
CA GLU A 385 16.30 8.43 3.44
C GLU A 385 17.28 9.56 3.06
N GLY A 386 16.81 10.83 3.02
CA GLY A 386 17.60 12.01 2.66
C GLY A 386 17.89 12.16 1.16
N GLU A 387 17.16 11.45 0.30
CA GLU A 387 17.48 11.32 -1.13
C GLU A 387 16.69 12.28 -2.04
N VAL A 388 15.63 12.89 -1.51
CA VAL A 388 14.73 13.78 -2.23
C VAL A 388 14.73 15.14 -1.54
N ASP A 389 14.82 16.21 -2.32
CA ASP A 389 14.61 17.55 -1.77
C ASP A 389 13.12 17.82 -1.63
N VAL A 390 12.75 18.53 -0.55
CA VAL A 390 11.41 19.05 -0.30
C VAL A 390 10.80 19.77 -1.52
N GLU A 391 11.62 20.39 -2.36
CA GLU A 391 11.22 21.07 -3.60
C GLU A 391 10.62 20.12 -4.67
N ILE A 392 11.09 18.86 -4.75
CA ILE A 392 10.54 17.88 -5.70
C ILE A 392 9.15 17.44 -5.21
N ILE A 393 9.00 17.19 -3.91
CA ILE A 393 7.72 16.83 -3.30
C ILE A 393 6.73 17.98 -3.51
N ASP A 394 7.16 19.22 -3.24
CA ASP A 394 6.33 20.41 -3.40
C ASP A 394 5.83 20.58 -4.85
N HIS A 395 6.71 20.40 -5.84
CA HIS A 395 6.33 20.49 -7.25
C HIS A 395 5.20 19.51 -7.61
N TYR A 396 5.32 18.26 -7.20
CA TYR A 396 4.32 17.24 -7.55
C TYR A 396 3.05 17.35 -6.71
N VAL A 397 3.13 17.75 -5.44
CA VAL A 397 1.92 17.90 -4.60
C VAL A 397 1.11 19.10 -5.07
N ASN A 398 1.75 20.19 -5.50
CA ASN A 398 1.04 21.33 -6.12
C ASN A 398 0.39 20.94 -7.45
N LYS A 399 1.03 20.08 -8.26
CA LYS A 399 0.40 19.51 -9.46
C LYS A 399 -0.81 18.66 -9.11
N ALA A 400 -0.70 17.81 -8.08
CA ALA A 400 -1.79 16.97 -7.62
C ALA A 400 -2.97 17.82 -7.12
N LEU A 401 -2.71 18.82 -6.27
CA LEU A 401 -3.72 19.72 -5.73
C LEU A 401 -4.39 20.61 -6.78
N LYS A 402 -3.71 20.90 -7.90
CA LYS A 402 -4.34 21.60 -9.03
C LYS A 402 -5.45 20.77 -9.67
N ASP A 403 -5.23 19.45 -9.78
CA ASP A 403 -6.17 18.52 -10.41
C ASP A 403 -7.20 17.99 -9.39
N PHE A 404 -6.79 17.85 -8.13
CA PHE A 404 -7.56 17.27 -7.02
C PHE A 404 -7.53 18.19 -5.78
N PRO A 405 -8.15 19.39 -5.85
CA PRO A 405 -8.07 20.39 -4.77
C PRO A 405 -8.81 20.01 -3.49
N GLN A 406 -9.61 18.94 -3.50
CA GLN A 406 -10.39 18.45 -2.35
C GLN A 406 -9.77 17.19 -1.73
N ASP A 407 -8.62 16.72 -2.22
CA ASP A 407 -7.96 15.54 -1.69
C ASP A 407 -7.23 15.87 -0.37
N GLU A 408 -7.70 15.27 0.73
CA GLU A 408 -7.12 15.47 2.07
C GLU A 408 -5.66 15.00 2.15
N GLY A 409 -5.32 13.90 1.47
CA GLY A 409 -3.98 13.31 1.50
C GLY A 409 -2.93 14.23 0.87
N PHE A 410 -3.26 14.87 -0.25
CA PHE A 410 -2.37 15.84 -0.89
C PHE A 410 -2.20 17.11 -0.06
N TRP A 411 -3.25 17.61 0.60
CA TRP A 411 -3.12 18.75 1.50
C TRP A 411 -2.29 18.42 2.74
N HIS A 412 -2.38 17.19 3.25
CA HIS A 412 -1.53 16.73 4.36
C HIS A 412 -0.05 16.72 3.97
N ILE A 413 0.28 16.19 2.79
CA ILE A 413 1.66 16.21 2.26
C ILE A 413 2.14 17.64 2.07
N LYS A 414 1.29 18.53 1.51
CA LYS A 414 1.62 19.95 1.32
C LYS A 414 1.88 20.64 2.65
N MET A 415 1.09 20.36 3.69
CA MET A 415 1.31 20.89 5.04
C MET A 415 2.68 20.47 5.58
N ALA A 416 3.06 19.19 5.46
CA ALA A 416 4.36 18.70 5.90
C ALA A 416 5.53 19.36 5.15
N VAL A 417 5.37 19.60 3.84
CA VAL A 417 6.34 20.35 3.02
C VAL A 417 6.53 21.78 3.53
N GLU A 418 5.45 22.48 3.88
CA GLU A 418 5.52 23.85 4.42
C GLU A 418 6.15 23.89 5.81
N ASP A 419 5.85 22.90 6.65
CA ASP A 419 6.42 22.77 8.00
C ASP A 419 7.93 22.50 7.96
N ALA A 420 8.37 21.59 7.08
CA ALA A 420 9.79 21.33 6.85
C ALA A 420 10.59 22.55 6.38
N ARG A 421 9.93 23.51 5.71
CA ARG A 421 10.51 24.80 5.31
C ARG A 421 10.48 25.86 6.41
N GLY A 422 9.81 25.58 7.54
CA GLY A 422 9.50 26.58 8.56
C GLY A 422 8.55 27.67 8.05
N ASN A 423 7.77 27.42 6.98
CA ASN A 423 6.82 28.38 6.45
C ASN A 423 5.48 28.30 7.21
N LEU A 424 5.44 28.99 8.34
CA LEU A 424 4.29 29.05 9.24
C LEU A 424 2.98 29.42 8.53
N LYS A 425 3.03 30.41 7.64
CA LYS A 425 1.85 30.86 6.90
C LYS A 425 1.33 29.75 5.99
N GLY A 426 2.22 29.04 5.32
CA GLY A 426 1.89 27.89 4.48
C GLY A 426 1.20 26.77 5.26
N VAL A 427 1.71 26.43 6.46
CA VAL A 427 1.10 25.40 7.33
C VAL A 427 -0.32 25.81 7.74
N ILE A 428 -0.52 27.05 8.18
CA ILE A 428 -1.83 27.58 8.56
C ILE A 428 -2.82 27.54 7.39
N ASP A 429 -2.38 27.93 6.19
CA ASP A 429 -3.23 27.92 5.01
C ASP A 429 -3.64 26.49 4.64
N CYS A 430 -2.74 25.50 4.77
CA CYS A 430 -3.06 24.08 4.57
C CYS A 430 -4.05 23.55 5.62
N LEU A 431 -3.84 23.85 6.90
CA LEU A 431 -4.75 23.44 7.98
C LEU A 431 -6.16 24.01 7.81
N LYS A 432 -6.28 25.27 7.38
CA LYS A 432 -7.59 25.88 7.03
C LYS A 432 -8.26 25.14 5.88
N LYS A 433 -7.50 24.74 4.85
CA LYS A 433 -8.03 23.95 3.72
C LYS A 433 -8.51 22.58 4.17
N LEU A 434 -7.71 21.85 4.95
CA LEU A 434 -8.07 20.55 5.51
C LEU A 434 -9.32 20.61 6.38
N ALA A 435 -9.43 21.63 7.23
CA ALA A 435 -10.62 21.88 8.04
C ALA A 435 -11.87 22.14 7.19
N ALA A 436 -11.74 22.88 6.09
CA ALA A 436 -12.85 23.19 5.18
C ALA A 436 -13.31 21.99 4.34
N ILE A 437 -12.39 21.14 3.89
CA ILE A 437 -12.69 19.96 3.04
C ILE A 437 -13.48 18.92 3.82
N SER A 438 -12.96 18.59 5.00
CA SER A 438 -13.38 17.40 5.73
C SER A 438 -14.45 17.70 6.78
N GLY A 439 -14.61 18.96 7.18
CA GLY A 439 -15.37 19.36 8.37
C GLY A 439 -14.84 18.73 9.67
N LYS A 440 -13.74 17.97 9.61
CA LYS A 440 -13.27 17.13 10.71
C LYS A 440 -12.77 18.02 11.84
N GLU A 441 -13.38 17.80 12.99
CA GLU A 441 -12.97 18.23 14.33
C GLU A 441 -11.43 18.19 14.50
N LEU A 442 -10.79 17.11 14.03
CA LEU A 442 -9.32 16.91 14.09
C LEU A 442 -8.50 18.07 13.50
N TRP A 443 -8.80 18.55 12.30
CA TRP A 443 -7.98 19.57 11.63
C TRP A 443 -8.20 20.97 12.22
N ARG A 444 -9.42 21.22 12.73
CA ARG A 444 -9.72 22.43 13.48
C ARG A 444 -8.99 22.44 14.83
N ALA A 445 -8.97 21.32 15.55
CA ALA A 445 -8.19 21.18 16.78
C ALA A 445 -6.68 21.42 16.54
N LYS A 446 -6.11 20.75 15.52
CA LYS A 446 -4.71 20.97 15.12
C LYS A 446 -4.39 22.41 14.73
N LEU A 447 -5.33 23.10 14.06
CA LEU A 447 -5.16 24.52 13.73
C LEU A 447 -5.14 25.39 14.99
N ALA A 448 -5.98 25.10 15.98
CA ALA A 448 -5.98 25.81 17.25
C ALA A 448 -4.67 25.58 18.04
N GLU A 449 -4.22 24.33 18.16
CA GLU A 449 -2.92 23.98 18.75
C GLU A 449 -1.78 24.75 18.07
N TYR A 450 -1.78 24.80 16.74
CA TYR A 450 -0.77 25.54 15.98
C TYR A 450 -0.80 27.04 16.25
N TYR A 451 -1.98 27.65 16.43
CA TYR A 451 -2.08 29.06 16.85
C TYR A 451 -1.54 29.28 18.27
N LEU A 452 -1.76 28.37 19.20
CA LEU A 452 -1.24 28.46 20.57
C LEU A 452 0.29 28.36 20.61
N ALA A 453 0.88 27.43 19.86
CA ALA A 453 2.32 27.28 19.77
C ALA A 453 3.01 28.55 19.22
N HIS A 454 2.31 29.31 18.36
CA HIS A 454 2.82 30.52 17.71
C HIS A 454 2.32 31.82 18.34
N LYS A 455 1.84 31.77 19.60
CA LYS A 455 1.41 32.94 20.38
C LYS A 455 0.29 33.75 19.71
N GLU A 456 -0.64 33.07 19.04
CA GLU A 456 -1.86 33.65 18.48
C GLU A 456 -3.14 33.18 19.22
N PRO A 457 -3.21 33.30 20.57
CA PRO A 457 -4.27 32.67 21.38
C PRO A 457 -5.68 33.16 21.04
N ARG A 458 -5.85 34.40 20.56
CA ARG A 458 -7.18 34.91 20.17
C ARG A 458 -7.80 34.13 19.01
N LYS A 459 -6.98 33.66 18.05
CA LYS A 459 -7.47 32.85 16.92
C LYS A 459 -7.78 31.42 17.38
N ALA A 460 -6.98 30.88 18.29
CA ALA A 460 -7.23 29.58 18.90
C ALA A 460 -8.56 29.58 19.68
N ILE A 461 -8.82 30.62 20.49
CA ILE A 461 -10.04 30.72 21.32
C ILE A 461 -11.31 30.60 20.48
N ALA A 462 -11.43 31.37 19.38
CA ALA A 462 -12.62 31.34 18.54
C ALA A 462 -12.92 29.91 18.04
N LEU A 463 -11.86 29.21 17.60
CA LEU A 463 -11.98 27.85 17.07
C LEU A 463 -12.27 26.81 18.16
N LEU A 464 -11.61 26.91 19.31
CA LEU A 464 -11.79 25.98 20.43
C LEU A 464 -13.15 26.16 21.11
N GLN A 465 -13.71 27.37 21.15
CA GLN A 465 -15.07 27.61 21.63
C GLN A 465 -16.12 26.92 20.76
N GLU A 466 -15.98 27.02 19.44
CA GLU A 466 -16.84 26.29 18.50
C GLU A 466 -16.72 24.77 18.72
N LEU A 467 -15.49 24.24 18.78
CA LEU A 467 -15.24 22.82 19.00
C LEU A 467 -15.81 22.31 20.34
N TRP A 468 -15.65 23.08 21.42
CA TRP A 468 -16.20 22.74 22.72
C TRP A 468 -17.74 22.69 22.72
N LEU A 469 -18.39 23.62 22.02
CA LEU A 469 -19.84 23.65 21.88
C LEU A 469 -20.37 22.48 21.04
N GLU A 470 -19.63 22.04 20.04
CA GLU A 470 -19.94 20.84 19.26
C GLU A 470 -19.79 19.57 20.09
N ARG A 471 -18.66 19.46 20.80
CA ARG A 471 -18.33 18.31 21.64
C ARG A 471 -17.45 18.73 22.81
N LYS A 472 -17.91 18.39 24.02
CA LYS A 472 -17.19 18.66 25.26
C LYS A 472 -16.01 17.71 25.47
N ILE A 473 -14.98 17.83 24.64
CA ILE A 473 -13.72 17.10 24.82
C ILE A 473 -12.82 17.89 25.79
N PRO A 474 -12.31 17.28 26.88
CA PRO A 474 -11.47 17.94 27.87
C PRO A 474 -10.27 18.69 27.27
N ALA A 475 -9.62 18.12 26.24
CA ALA A 475 -8.51 18.75 25.53
C ALA A 475 -8.85 20.14 24.94
N TYR A 476 -10.10 20.39 24.52
CA TYR A 476 -10.50 21.70 23.99
C TYR A 476 -10.64 22.75 25.09
N ALA A 477 -11.25 22.38 26.21
CA ALA A 477 -11.31 23.25 27.38
C ALA A 477 -9.92 23.47 28.00
N CYS A 478 -9.05 22.45 28.00
CA CYS A 478 -7.64 22.57 28.39
C CYS A 478 -6.94 23.63 27.53
N ASN A 479 -7.04 23.50 26.20
CA ASN A 479 -6.42 24.44 25.26
C ASN A 479 -7.03 25.85 25.33
N LEU A 480 -8.32 25.99 25.68
CA LEU A 480 -8.92 27.29 26.01
C LEU A 480 -8.27 27.89 27.26
N GLY A 481 -8.06 27.08 28.29
CA GLY A 481 -7.31 27.45 29.49
C GLY A 481 -5.92 27.98 29.14
N VAL A 482 -5.17 27.22 28.34
CA VAL A 482 -3.83 27.62 27.83
C VAL A 482 -3.91 28.94 27.07
N ALA A 483 -4.90 29.12 26.21
CA ALA A 483 -5.07 30.35 25.43
C ALA A 483 -5.31 31.58 26.31
N TYR A 484 -6.16 31.47 27.33
CA TYR A 484 -6.41 32.57 28.27
C TYR A 484 -5.24 32.82 29.21
N HIS A 485 -4.51 31.78 29.61
CA HIS A 485 -3.26 31.90 30.38
C HIS A 485 -2.19 32.67 29.58
N GLN A 486 -2.00 32.36 28.29
CA GLN A 486 -1.12 33.13 27.40
C GLN A 486 -1.55 34.60 27.22
N LEU A 487 -2.84 34.91 27.36
CA LEU A 487 -3.36 36.27 27.34
C LEU A 487 -3.26 36.99 28.69
N GLY A 488 -2.87 36.29 29.76
CA GLY A 488 -2.83 36.80 31.13
C GLY A 488 -4.19 36.88 31.83
N ASP A 489 -5.27 36.35 31.23
CA ASP A 489 -6.60 36.30 31.86
C ASP A 489 -6.71 35.03 32.72
N LEU A 490 -6.02 35.06 33.86
CA LEU A 490 -5.85 33.90 34.75
C LEU A 490 -7.19 33.36 35.28
N GLN A 491 -8.16 34.25 35.51
CA GLN A 491 -9.48 33.85 35.98
C GLN A 491 -10.22 33.01 34.93
N LYS A 492 -10.19 33.42 33.65
CA LYS A 492 -10.79 32.62 32.59
C LYS A 492 -10.00 31.34 32.33
N ALA A 493 -8.68 31.39 32.43
CA ALA A 493 -7.84 30.21 32.28
C ALA A 493 -8.23 29.13 33.30
N GLU A 494 -8.31 29.51 34.58
CA GLU A 494 -8.73 28.62 35.67
C GLU A 494 -10.11 28.03 35.43
N ASN A 495 -11.10 28.87 35.06
CA ASN A 495 -12.46 28.40 34.81
C ASN A 495 -12.47 27.32 33.70
N TRP A 496 -11.73 27.53 32.61
CA TRP A 496 -11.67 26.56 31.52
C TRP A 496 -10.93 25.27 31.90
N TYR A 497 -9.85 25.36 32.67
CA TYR A 497 -9.21 24.16 33.22
C TYR A 497 -10.15 23.38 34.14
N ARG A 498 -10.94 24.07 34.98
CA ARG A 498 -11.94 23.40 35.83
C ARG A 498 -13.07 22.77 35.02
N GLU A 499 -13.51 23.40 33.92
CA GLU A 499 -14.46 22.78 32.97
C GLU A 499 -13.88 21.51 32.33
N ALA A 500 -12.60 21.53 31.93
CA ALA A 500 -11.93 20.33 31.40
C ALA A 500 -11.90 19.20 32.43
N LEU A 501 -11.55 19.49 33.69
CA LEU A 501 -11.54 18.51 34.78
C LEU A 501 -12.93 18.07 35.25
N ALA A 502 -13.98 18.84 34.96
CA ALA A 502 -15.35 18.45 35.23
C ALA A 502 -15.82 17.33 34.28
N GLU A 503 -15.36 17.37 33.02
CA GLU A 503 -15.65 16.33 32.02
C GLU A 503 -14.70 15.12 32.18
N ASP A 504 -13.42 15.35 32.49
CA ASP A 504 -12.47 14.28 32.83
C ASP A 504 -11.56 14.69 34.01
N PRO A 505 -11.87 14.20 35.23
CA PRO A 505 -11.09 14.50 36.43
C PRO A 505 -9.63 14.03 36.41
N PHE A 506 -9.28 13.14 35.47
CA PHE A 506 -7.95 12.55 35.33
C PHE A 506 -7.23 13.03 34.06
N HIS A 507 -7.69 14.10 33.42
CA HIS A 507 -7.03 14.64 32.23
C HIS A 507 -5.65 15.23 32.58
N GLU A 508 -4.61 14.45 32.28
CA GLU A 508 -3.22 14.69 32.69
C GLU A 508 -2.70 16.08 32.32
N GLU A 509 -2.87 16.48 31.05
CA GLU A 509 -2.40 17.77 30.55
C GLU A 509 -3.09 18.96 31.25
N THR A 510 -4.37 18.81 31.64
CA THR A 510 -5.07 19.86 32.39
C THR A 510 -4.61 19.92 33.84
N LEU A 511 -4.42 18.78 34.50
CA LEU A 511 -3.88 18.74 35.86
C LEU A 511 -2.51 19.42 35.91
N PHE A 512 -1.65 19.14 34.94
CA PHE A 512 -0.35 19.78 34.81
C PHE A 512 -0.47 21.30 34.60
N ASN A 513 -1.21 21.74 33.58
CA ASN A 513 -1.33 23.16 33.22
C ASN A 513 -2.01 24.00 34.31
N LEU A 514 -3.07 23.47 34.93
CA LEU A 514 -3.73 24.12 36.07
C LEU A 514 -2.82 24.17 37.29
N GLY A 515 -2.12 23.07 37.60
CA GLY A 515 -1.15 23.01 38.70
C GLY A 515 -0.03 24.04 38.54
N GLN A 516 0.52 24.18 37.33
CA GLN A 516 1.53 25.19 37.02
C GLN A 516 0.97 26.62 37.18
N MET A 517 -0.22 26.90 36.65
CA MET A 517 -0.85 28.22 36.79
C MET A 517 -1.15 28.57 38.27
N LEU A 518 -1.64 27.61 39.06
CA LEU A 518 -1.89 27.78 40.49
C LEU A 518 -0.58 28.03 41.26
N PHE A 519 0.50 27.35 40.89
CA PHE A 519 1.83 27.59 41.44
C PHE A 519 2.32 29.01 41.13
N GLU A 520 2.22 29.45 39.87
CA GLU A 520 2.61 30.80 39.44
C GLU A 520 1.80 31.91 40.15
N THR A 521 0.56 31.61 40.55
CA THR A 521 -0.32 32.53 41.28
C THR A 521 -0.19 32.46 42.81
N GLY A 522 0.68 31.57 43.33
CA GLY A 522 0.93 31.40 44.76
C GLY A 522 -0.08 30.51 45.50
N ASN A 523 -1.02 29.88 44.79
CA ASN A 523 -2.01 28.96 45.37
C ASN A 523 -1.40 27.56 45.58
N LEU A 524 -0.37 27.48 46.44
CA LEU A 524 0.48 26.29 46.61
C LEU A 524 -0.28 25.04 47.08
N ASP A 525 -1.32 25.20 47.89
CA ASP A 525 -2.15 24.07 48.37
C ASP A 525 -2.96 23.41 47.26
N GLU A 526 -3.56 24.19 46.37
CA GLU A 526 -4.30 23.62 45.24
C GLU A 526 -3.36 23.12 44.15
N ALA A 527 -2.25 23.84 43.89
CA ALA A 527 -1.21 23.38 42.97
C ALA A 527 -0.69 21.99 43.36
N GLN A 528 -0.38 21.80 44.65
CA GLN A 528 0.08 20.51 45.18
C GLN A 528 -0.95 19.40 44.91
N LYS A 529 -2.24 19.64 45.16
CA LYS A 529 -3.30 18.66 44.88
C LYS A 529 -3.38 18.27 43.40
N MET A 530 -3.16 19.22 42.47
CA MET A 530 -3.18 18.92 41.05
C MET A 530 -2.00 18.03 40.64
N PHE A 531 -0.80 18.33 41.14
CA PHE A 531 0.38 17.50 40.87
C PHE A 531 0.32 16.13 41.55
N GLU A 532 -0.19 16.03 42.78
CA GLU A 532 -0.40 14.74 43.47
C GLU A 532 -1.35 13.83 42.66
N LYS A 533 -2.47 14.38 42.18
CA LYS A 533 -3.37 13.64 41.28
C LYS A 533 -2.69 13.21 39.98
N LEU A 534 -1.87 14.08 39.38
CA LEU A 534 -1.12 13.73 38.18
C LEU A 534 -0.12 12.59 38.46
N ILE A 535 0.55 12.61 39.62
CA ILE A 535 1.48 11.57 40.05
C ILE A 535 0.75 10.25 40.36
N GLU A 536 -0.50 10.28 40.82
CA GLU A 536 -1.32 9.06 40.98
C GLU A 536 -1.59 8.37 39.63
N ILE A 537 -1.75 9.15 38.56
CA ILE A 537 -1.99 8.65 37.20
C ILE A 537 -0.68 8.24 36.53
N GLU A 538 0.33 9.11 36.62
CA GLU A 538 1.66 8.93 36.05
C GLU A 538 2.73 8.98 37.17
N PRO A 539 2.98 7.86 37.87
CA PRO A 539 3.93 7.82 38.99
C PRO A 539 5.36 8.24 38.67
N ASN A 540 5.71 8.21 37.38
CA ASN A 540 7.03 8.53 36.86
C ASN A 540 7.11 9.89 36.15
N ASN A 541 6.08 10.73 36.26
CA ASN A 541 6.11 12.07 35.65
C ASN A 541 7.10 12.98 36.39
N GLU A 542 8.30 13.10 35.83
CA GLU A 542 9.43 13.83 36.44
C GLU A 542 9.11 15.30 36.72
N GLU A 543 8.42 15.99 35.81
CA GLU A 543 8.09 17.41 36.02
C GLU A 543 7.08 17.57 37.16
N ALA A 544 6.05 16.73 37.23
CA ALA A 544 5.08 16.74 38.33
C ALA A 544 5.75 16.47 39.70
N LEU A 545 6.67 15.50 39.75
CA LEU A 545 7.44 15.18 40.96
C LEU A 545 8.35 16.33 41.40
N LEU A 546 9.01 17.00 40.44
CA LEU A 546 9.82 18.19 40.73
C LEU A 546 8.97 19.39 41.19
N PHE A 547 7.79 19.60 40.61
CA PHE A 547 6.86 20.62 41.09
C PHE A 547 6.37 20.32 42.51
N ALA A 548 6.00 19.07 42.83
CA ALA A 548 5.62 18.68 44.18
C ALA A 548 6.77 18.89 45.19
N SER A 549 8.00 18.59 44.78
CA SER A 549 9.21 18.85 45.57
C SER A 549 9.40 20.35 45.84
N LEU A 550 9.30 21.18 44.79
CA LEU A 550 9.45 22.62 44.88
C LEU A 550 8.39 23.27 45.77
N ILE A 551 7.13 22.86 45.61
CA ILE A 551 6.02 23.33 46.45
C ILE A 551 6.28 22.96 47.92
N SER A 552 6.71 21.73 48.18
CA SER A 552 7.05 21.28 49.54
C SER A 552 8.20 22.09 50.15
N ALA A 553 9.23 22.42 49.36
CA ALA A 553 10.33 23.27 49.78
C ALA A 553 9.87 24.70 50.12
N GLN A 554 9.01 25.30 49.28
CA GLN A 554 8.45 26.63 49.50
C GLN A 554 7.57 26.69 50.76
N LYS A 555 6.83 25.62 51.05
CA LYS A 555 6.01 25.47 52.27
C LYS A 555 6.84 25.21 53.54
N GLY A 556 8.16 25.08 53.43
CA GLY A 556 9.01 24.77 54.58
C GLY A 556 8.96 23.29 55.00
N ASN A 557 8.43 22.39 54.16
CA ASN A 557 8.41 20.95 54.44
C ASN A 557 9.51 20.24 53.66
N LEU A 558 10.72 20.25 54.23
CA LEU A 558 11.89 19.61 53.61
C LEU A 558 11.76 18.09 53.53
N GLU A 559 11.12 17.45 54.51
CA GLU A 559 10.94 15.99 54.51
C GLU A 559 10.14 15.53 53.29
N GLU A 560 9.02 16.21 53.02
CA GLU A 560 8.18 15.89 51.87
C GLU A 560 8.84 16.28 50.54
N CYS A 561 9.58 17.40 50.51
CA CYS A 561 10.42 17.77 49.37
C CYS A 561 11.38 16.64 48.98
N LEU A 562 12.10 16.08 49.96
CA LEU A 562 13.03 14.99 49.74
C LEU A 562 12.34 13.71 49.26
N ARG A 563 11.15 13.39 49.78
CA ARG A 563 10.37 12.22 49.32
C ARG A 563 9.99 12.32 47.85
N TRP A 564 9.55 13.50 47.41
CA TRP A 564 9.20 13.72 46.00
C TRP A 564 10.43 13.72 45.09
N LEU A 565 11.56 14.27 45.56
CA LEU A 565 12.84 14.20 44.85
C LEU A 565 13.32 12.75 44.67
N ASP A 566 13.24 11.93 45.74
CA ASP A 566 13.61 10.51 45.67
C ASP A 566 12.78 9.78 44.61
N LYS A 567 11.45 9.96 44.61
CA LYS A 567 10.56 9.41 43.57
C LYS A 567 10.92 9.89 42.17
N SER A 568 11.24 11.18 42.00
CA SER A 568 11.66 11.74 40.69
C SER A 568 12.93 11.06 40.16
N LEU A 569 13.84 10.65 41.03
CA LEU A 569 15.09 10.01 40.66
C LEU A 569 14.93 8.51 40.39
N GLU A 570 14.01 7.84 41.10
CA GLU A 570 13.61 6.46 40.82
C GLU A 570 12.97 6.32 39.43
N ALA A 571 12.11 7.26 39.03
CA ALA A 571 11.43 7.28 37.74
C ALA A 571 12.38 7.28 36.53
N GLN A 572 13.59 7.80 36.71
CA GLN A 572 14.62 7.91 35.67
C GLN A 572 15.49 6.66 35.52
N ASP A 573 15.18 5.58 36.25
CA ASP A 573 15.96 4.34 36.30
C ASP A 573 17.45 4.60 36.62
N PHE A 574 17.75 5.65 37.39
CA PHE A 574 19.12 5.89 37.86
C PHE A 574 19.54 4.70 38.73
N LYS A 575 20.75 4.10 38.46
CA LYS A 575 21.24 2.85 39.11
C LYS A 575 22.58 2.74 40.00
N ALA A 576 23.10 3.70 40.79
CA ALA A 576 24.14 3.57 41.90
C ALA A 576 23.86 4.08 43.42
N HIS A 577 24.66 4.82 44.20
CA HIS A 577 24.26 5.28 45.58
C HIS A 577 25.04 6.55 46.02
N VAL A 578 24.36 7.61 46.52
CA VAL A 578 24.98 8.82 47.10
C VAL A 578 24.28 9.20 48.42
N GLU A 579 25.04 9.28 49.52
CA GLU A 579 24.58 9.80 50.81
C GLU A 579 24.88 11.31 50.88
N LEU A 580 23.84 12.13 51.07
CA LEU A 580 23.96 13.58 51.24
C LEU A 580 23.83 13.90 52.74
N ASN A 581 24.82 14.61 53.30
CA ASN A 581 24.93 14.89 54.73
C ASN A 581 24.69 16.37 55.08
N SER A 582 24.46 17.23 54.09
CA SER A 582 24.20 18.66 54.29
C SER A 582 23.26 19.25 53.24
N LEU A 583 22.64 20.39 53.57
CA LEU A 583 21.85 21.17 52.60
C LEU A 583 22.71 21.70 51.43
N GLU A 584 23.99 21.97 51.70
CA GLU A 584 24.97 22.38 50.69
C GLU A 584 25.20 21.28 49.65
N GLU A 585 25.36 20.03 50.11
CA GLU A 585 25.53 18.87 49.23
C GLU A 585 24.28 18.61 48.38
N LEU A 586 23.09 18.78 48.95
CA LEU A 586 21.82 18.67 48.24
C LEU A 586 21.66 19.76 47.17
N ALA A 587 22.01 21.00 47.49
CA ALA A 587 22.01 22.09 46.50
C ALA A 587 23.01 21.83 45.36
N ALA A 588 24.22 21.36 45.66
CA ALA A 588 25.20 20.97 44.67
C ALA A 588 24.70 19.82 43.77
N PHE A 589 24.03 18.82 44.37
CA PHE A 589 23.41 17.71 43.63
C PHE A 589 22.33 18.22 42.66
N LEU A 590 21.41 19.07 43.10
CA LEU A 590 20.33 19.61 42.28
C LEU A 590 20.84 20.49 41.13
N VAL A 591 21.91 21.27 41.35
CA VAL A 591 22.61 22.01 40.28
C VAL A 591 23.29 21.06 39.29
N GLY A 592 23.81 19.92 39.75
CA GLY A 592 24.28 18.83 38.89
C GLY A 592 23.15 18.21 38.06
N LEU A 593 22.01 17.91 38.69
CA LEU A 593 20.83 17.33 38.06
C LEU A 593 20.26 18.26 36.97
N LYS A 594 20.22 19.57 37.23
CA LYS A 594 19.91 20.59 36.22
C LYS A 594 20.73 20.38 34.94
N ARG A 595 22.06 20.20 35.04
CA ARG A 595 22.93 20.04 33.87
C ARG A 595 22.63 18.74 33.12
N ASN A 596 22.32 17.67 33.84
CA ASN A 596 21.90 16.41 33.23
C ASN A 596 20.59 16.59 32.43
N TYR A 597 19.61 17.29 33.00
CA TYR A 597 18.39 17.64 32.28
C TYR A 597 18.65 18.51 31.04
N GLN A 598 19.61 19.45 31.11
CA GLN A 598 20.03 20.24 29.95
C GLN A 598 20.64 19.36 28.85
N ASP A 599 21.50 18.41 29.21
CA ASP A 599 22.12 17.45 28.28
C ASP A 599 21.04 16.56 27.62
N GLN A 600 19.96 16.25 28.34
CA GLN A 600 18.79 15.52 27.82
C GLN A 600 17.80 16.42 27.04
N GLY A 601 18.02 17.74 26.98
CA GLY A 601 17.09 18.68 26.35
C GLY A 601 15.83 19.01 27.17
N LYS A 602 15.71 18.48 28.40
CA LYS A 602 14.57 18.69 29.33
C LYS A 602 14.69 20.03 30.06
N LYS A 603 14.38 21.13 29.36
CA LYS A 603 14.54 22.50 29.90
C LYS A 603 13.64 22.79 31.12
N GLY A 604 12.43 22.23 31.16
CA GLY A 604 11.49 22.37 32.28
C GLY A 604 12.04 21.78 33.56
N CYS A 605 12.37 20.49 33.56
CA CYS A 605 13.04 19.81 34.67
C CYS A 605 14.32 20.52 35.12
N ALA A 606 15.15 20.98 34.17
CA ALA A 606 16.38 21.70 34.50
C ALA A 606 16.11 22.98 35.30
N ARG A 607 15.09 23.75 34.90
CA ARG A 607 14.67 24.96 35.60
C ARG A 607 14.19 24.62 37.01
N LEU A 608 13.30 23.63 37.14
CA LEU A 608 12.74 23.22 38.44
C LEU A 608 13.82 22.73 39.40
N ALA A 609 14.76 21.89 38.95
CA ALA A 609 15.87 21.44 39.78
C ALA A 609 16.69 22.60 40.36
N LEU A 610 16.91 23.65 39.55
CA LEU A 610 17.60 24.86 40.01
C LEU A 610 16.77 25.67 41.01
N GLU A 611 15.46 25.79 40.78
CA GLU A 611 14.55 26.47 41.70
C GLU A 611 14.51 25.76 43.06
N ILE A 612 14.45 24.43 43.07
CA ILE A 612 14.52 23.64 44.31
C ILE A 612 15.85 23.87 45.04
N ALA A 613 16.97 23.89 44.30
CA ALA A 613 18.28 24.15 44.90
C ALA A 613 18.33 25.51 45.63
N ARG A 614 17.73 26.53 45.02
CA ARG A 614 17.65 27.89 45.60
C ARG A 614 16.72 27.95 46.81
N GLU A 615 15.63 27.20 46.81
CA GLU A 615 14.69 27.15 47.94
C GLU A 615 15.27 26.40 49.14
N VAL A 616 15.97 25.31 48.87
CA VAL A 616 16.58 24.45 49.90
C VAL A 616 17.84 25.11 50.49
N TYR A 617 18.64 25.81 49.68
CA TYR A 617 19.84 26.50 50.13
C TYR A 617 19.89 27.95 49.60
N PRO A 618 19.30 28.93 50.34
CA PRO A 618 19.11 30.30 49.88
C PRO A 618 20.38 31.16 50.05
N ASP A 619 21.52 30.69 49.55
CA ASP A 619 22.76 31.48 49.39
C ASP A 619 23.02 31.73 47.91
N PRO A 620 22.69 32.94 47.39
CA PRO A 620 22.85 33.25 45.98
C PRO A 620 24.30 33.18 45.49
N VAL A 621 25.28 33.49 46.35
CA VAL A 621 26.70 33.50 45.98
C VAL A 621 27.19 32.07 45.80
N PHE A 622 26.83 31.19 46.75
CA PHE A 622 27.15 29.77 46.66
C PHE A 622 26.48 29.08 45.46
N ILE A 623 25.18 29.35 45.22
CA ILE A 623 24.47 28.76 44.08
C ILE A 623 25.06 29.24 42.74
N GLU A 624 25.42 30.51 42.61
CA GLU A 624 26.09 31.03 41.40
C GLU A 624 27.48 30.41 41.20
N ASP A 625 28.27 30.25 42.27
CA ASP A 625 29.56 29.55 42.20
C ASP A 625 29.37 28.10 41.75
N LEU A 626 28.37 27.38 42.26
CA LEU A 626 28.05 26.03 41.79
C LEU A 626 27.64 25.99 40.31
N ILE A 627 26.86 26.97 39.84
CA ILE A 627 26.46 27.07 38.43
C ILE A 627 27.69 27.27 37.54
N GLN A 628 28.62 28.14 37.93
CA GLN A 628 29.77 28.56 37.12
C GLN A 628 30.96 27.58 37.24
N ASN A 629 31.31 27.18 38.46
CA ASN A 629 32.54 26.48 38.82
C ASN A 629 32.32 25.07 39.37
N GLY A 630 31.08 24.73 39.76
CA GLY A 630 30.75 23.41 40.30
C GLY A 630 31.15 22.30 39.33
N ARG A 631 31.79 21.23 39.82
CA ARG A 631 32.16 20.07 39.00
C ARG A 631 30.90 19.39 38.44
N ARG A 632 31.04 18.70 37.30
CA ARG A 632 30.01 17.79 36.80
C ARG A 632 29.81 16.73 37.89
N VAL A 633 28.63 16.67 38.49
CA VAL A 633 28.29 15.54 39.36
C VAL A 633 28.02 14.37 38.43
N SER A 634 28.87 13.35 38.44
CA SER A 634 28.55 12.07 37.82
C SER A 634 27.35 11.51 38.59
N VAL A 635 26.16 11.54 37.97
CA VAL A 635 24.92 11.11 38.63
C VAL A 635 24.93 9.58 38.66
N GLU A 636 25.53 9.03 39.70
CA GLU A 636 25.50 7.61 40.01
C GLU A 636 24.55 7.37 41.23
N ARG A 637 23.21 7.41 40.97
CA ARG A 637 21.97 7.24 41.84
C ARG A 637 21.90 8.02 43.15
N VAL A 638 20.64 8.17 43.52
CA VAL A 638 20.17 8.46 44.87
C VAL A 638 19.28 7.29 45.33
N LEU A 639 19.44 6.89 46.60
CA LEU A 639 18.38 6.24 47.37
C LEU A 639 18.72 6.27 48.87
N ASN A 640 17.75 6.76 49.66
CA ASN A 640 17.60 6.75 51.12
C ASN A 640 18.09 7.97 51.92
N LEU A 641 17.36 9.09 51.85
CA LEU A 641 17.43 10.14 52.88
C LEU A 641 16.56 9.84 54.12
N ILE A 642 15.53 8.98 54.00
CA ILE A 642 14.52 8.82 55.09
C ILE A 642 14.30 7.35 55.52
N GLN A 643 14.36 6.36 54.61
CA GLN A 643 13.79 5.02 54.90
C GLN A 643 14.63 4.09 55.80
N ARG A 644 15.93 4.37 56.04
CA ARG A 644 16.80 3.51 56.90
C ARG A 644 17.08 4.08 58.30
N GLY A 645 16.97 5.38 58.53
CA GLY A 645 17.13 5.97 59.87
C GLY A 645 15.96 5.62 60.80
N ILE A 646 14.74 5.66 60.25
CA ILE A 646 13.51 5.39 61.02
C ILE A 646 13.35 3.89 61.34
N ASN A 647 13.73 2.99 60.43
CA ASN A 647 13.51 1.54 60.60
C ASN A 647 14.61 0.78 61.37
N LEU A 648 15.78 1.39 61.66
CA LEU A 648 16.91 0.71 62.34
C LEU A 648 17.38 1.39 63.64
N GLY A 649 16.73 2.47 64.09
CA GLY A 649 17.01 3.08 65.41
C GLY A 649 18.41 3.68 65.57
N ILE A 650 18.99 4.23 64.49
CA ILE A 650 20.31 4.91 64.52
C ILE A 650 20.10 6.42 64.35
N GLN A 651 20.79 7.21 65.18
CA GLN A 651 20.77 8.67 65.26
C GLN A 651 21.36 9.36 64.01
N TYR A 652 20.72 10.44 63.55
CA TYR A 652 21.28 11.37 62.57
C TYR A 652 22.49 12.12 63.17
N GLN A 653 23.44 12.56 62.32
CA GLN A 653 24.49 13.50 62.75
C GLN A 653 23.81 14.79 63.29
N PRO A 654 24.11 15.24 64.51
CA PRO A 654 23.50 16.43 65.10
C PRO A 654 23.59 17.67 64.22
N GLU A 655 24.65 17.80 63.41
CA GLU A 655 24.84 18.95 62.51
C GLU A 655 23.79 19.02 61.41
N PHE A 656 23.38 17.90 60.82
CA PHE A 656 22.37 17.90 59.75
C PHE A 656 20.97 18.22 60.29
N LEU A 657 20.59 17.64 61.44
CA LEU A 657 19.34 18.00 62.13
C LEU A 657 19.32 19.47 62.54
N SER A 658 20.46 19.99 63.02
CA SER A 658 20.62 21.40 63.36
C SER A 658 20.46 22.31 62.14
N GLN A 659 20.98 21.91 60.96
CA GLN A 659 20.78 22.64 59.71
C GLN A 659 19.31 22.63 59.25
N ILE A 660 18.61 21.49 59.37
CA ILE A 660 17.17 21.40 59.06
C ILE A 660 16.36 22.29 60.00
N GLU A 661 16.61 22.21 61.31
CA GLU A 661 15.96 23.08 62.29
C GLU A 661 16.24 24.56 62.03
N THR A 662 17.47 24.91 61.64
CA THR A 662 17.87 26.28 61.32
C THR A 662 17.23 26.76 60.02
N TRP A 663 17.16 25.93 58.98
CA TRP A 663 16.45 26.22 57.74
C TRP A 663 14.96 26.45 57.99
N ALA A 664 14.32 25.58 58.77
CA ALA A 664 12.91 25.72 59.17
C ALA A 664 12.68 27.01 59.97
N LYS A 665 13.55 27.32 60.95
CA LYS A 665 13.50 28.56 61.74
C LYS A 665 13.70 29.81 60.87
N ASN A 666 14.61 29.77 59.90
CA ASN A 666 14.89 30.91 59.00
C ASN A 666 13.75 31.14 58.00
N LYS A 667 13.08 30.10 57.51
CA LYS A 667 11.87 30.23 56.67
C LYS A 667 10.67 30.77 57.45
N VAL A 668 10.49 30.36 58.71
CA VAL A 668 9.43 30.91 59.58
C VAL A 668 9.71 32.38 59.99
N ALA A 669 10.98 32.79 60.07
CA ALA A 669 11.36 34.18 60.36
C ALA A 669 11.19 35.13 59.16
N CYS A 670 11.28 34.62 57.92
CA CYS A 670 11.02 35.35 56.67
C CYS A 670 9.55 35.21 56.26
N GLY A 671 8.63 35.77 57.05
CA GLY A 671 7.20 35.67 56.78
C GLY A 671 6.77 36.33 55.46
N THR A 672 6.17 35.53 54.57
CA THR A 672 5.02 35.94 53.76
C THR A 672 3.95 34.87 53.90
N HIS A 673 2.78 35.29 54.37
CA HIS A 673 1.53 34.54 54.45
C HIS A 673 1.10 33.96 53.10
#